data_AF-A0A6G0XZV3-F1
#
_entry.id   AF-A0A6G0XZV3-F1
#
_cell.length_a   1.000
_cell.length_b   1.000
_cell.length_c   1.000
_cell.angle_alpha   90.00
_cell.angle_beta   90.00
_cell.angle_gamma   90.00
#
_symmetry.space_group_name_H-M   'P 1'
#
loop_
_entity.id
_entity.type
_entity.pdbx_description
1 polymer ?
#
loop_
_entity_poly.entity_id
_entity_poly.type
_entity_poly.pdbx_seq_one_letter_code
_entity_poly.pdbx_strand_id
1 'polypeptide(L)'
;MRDQRKYIHPYKNYNIGSRYKTKEADSVKYQNRQEQIVKKHFGFKHLEELSDKESSDIVFVICNQSNGFVDLFKQNKDPDWLFLLMKITAKICKTDFLVSKQLILTEICWNSVFIDHLKSYILTTPTEKNKNRQSNLEEFFDNCLTVCQSITDLFLKTATESLSSLIICLRMALSDIKNNCINIKINDTILLDKITKILNRFENLNSNTVMKKDNTNILQNETPPEDFRVLSIYPTPFDMKYQRPFLRPNIIKGAYQSVEHYLDVQFRLLREDFISPLRDGIKCYIENNKNCHEGRKRINNIRIYRDIQFNKEKVFVQDKLGYLINFNKNKKLKINWDISKRLMYGSLLLFTVNEFDDFFIGIVLGRDKRYLENGQLIIELISDIHPDMLTSSFTMAESEVYFEPYKCAMQVLQNLNANNFPMEKYIISACNKIENPSYLKSLPVKMFKINDEIPFNVLNDSDWPKQEKLGLDEMQYKAFKAALTNELTVIQGPPGTGKTFIGLKIIKTIIQNLYQKKELKNPIIVVCNTNHALDQFMEGIIKFTKNVVRIGGQTKSNIVKGYTLKNATKNYRKSFDVFKTIRSATEIIENIEHEITHLKKCKEFITQNAGILELSLLKNGMPIEYQNFFSSPIKYISWLFCDNNYFDFD
;
A
#
# COMPACT_ATOMS: atom_id res chain seq x y z
N MET A 1 -31.02 -19.97 46.59
CA MET A 1 -30.39 -18.94 47.44
C MET A 1 -28.89 -19.10 47.29
N ARG A 2 -28.26 -18.28 46.44
CA ARG A 2 -27.45 -17.09 46.79
C ARG A 2 -26.20 -17.46 47.58
N ASP A 3 -25.05 -17.43 46.90
CA ASP A 3 -23.90 -16.70 47.43
C ASP A 3 -23.01 -16.15 46.30
N GLN A 4 -22.92 -14.82 46.29
CA GLN A 4 -22.16 -13.99 45.37
C GLN A 4 -20.73 -13.85 45.89
N ARG A 5 -19.72 -14.36 45.18
CA ARG A 5 -18.34 -13.88 45.37
C ARG A 5 -18.06 -12.75 44.39
N LYS A 6 -18.17 -11.54 44.90
CA LYS A 6 -17.71 -10.28 44.27
C LYS A 6 -16.21 -10.37 44.04
N TYR A 7 -15.79 -10.39 42.77
CA TYR A 7 -14.41 -10.14 42.39
C TYR A 7 -14.18 -8.62 42.37
N ILE A 8 -13.23 -8.17 43.19
CA ILE A 8 -12.88 -6.77 43.44
C ILE A 8 -11.80 -6.37 42.44
N HIS A 9 -12.07 -5.30 41.67
CA HIS A 9 -11.16 -4.72 40.69
C HIS A 9 -10.08 -3.88 41.40
N PRO A 10 -8.78 -4.05 41.11
CA PRO A 10 -7.72 -3.44 41.91
C PRO A 10 -7.24 -2.12 41.31
N TYR A 11 -8.05 -1.05 41.34
CA TYR A 11 -7.55 0.34 41.19
C TYR A 11 -8.52 1.32 41.85
N LYS A 12 -8.42 1.43 43.17
CA LYS A 12 -8.93 2.55 43.96
C LYS A 12 -7.90 2.87 45.03
N ASN A 13 -7.65 4.17 45.20
CA ASN A 13 -6.76 4.84 46.15
C ASN A 13 -5.37 5.19 45.58
N TYR A 14 -5.25 6.41 45.07
CA TYR A 14 -4.31 7.38 45.61
C TYR A 14 -4.92 8.79 45.46
N ASN A 15 -5.52 9.25 46.56
CA ASN A 15 -5.72 10.67 46.84
C ASN A 15 -4.42 11.18 47.46
N ILE A 16 -3.76 12.16 46.84
CA ILE A 16 -2.87 13.08 47.55
C ILE A 16 -3.30 14.49 47.15
N GLY A 17 -3.95 15.16 48.09
CA GLY A 17 -4.26 16.58 48.02
C GLY A 17 -3.26 17.41 48.82
N SER A 18 -2.80 18.47 48.18
CA SER A 18 -2.47 19.80 48.73
C SER A 18 -1.18 20.08 49.53
N ARG A 19 -0.45 21.08 49.00
CA ARG A 19 0.31 22.21 49.61
C ARG A 19 1.71 22.26 48.95
N TYR A 20 2.15 23.31 48.24
CA TYR A 20 2.12 24.77 48.44
C TYR A 20 2.02 25.47 47.07
N LYS A 21 1.06 26.38 46.84
CA LYS A 21 1.17 27.85 46.88
C LYS A 21 2.43 28.49 46.25
N THR A 22 2.13 29.37 45.28
CA THR A 22 2.83 30.60 44.85
C THR A 22 4.20 30.47 44.18
N LYS A 23 4.20 30.62 42.85
CA LYS A 23 5.03 31.62 42.13
C LYS A 23 4.37 31.91 40.77
N GLU A 24 3.49 32.90 40.77
CA GLU A 24 3.20 33.71 39.58
C GLU A 24 4.43 34.59 39.33
N ALA A 25 5.28 34.18 38.39
CA ALA A 25 6.24 35.01 37.67
C ALA A 25 7.01 34.05 36.76
N ASP A 26 6.52 33.88 35.52
CA ASP A 26 7.28 33.46 34.32
C ASP A 26 6.36 33.18 33.11
N SER A 27 5.11 33.66 33.13
CA SER A 27 4.16 33.60 32.02
C SER A 27 4.43 34.60 30.87
N VAL A 28 5.65 35.11 30.72
CA VAL A 28 6.01 36.10 29.66
C VAL A 28 7.21 35.68 28.80
N LYS A 29 7.77 34.46 28.94
CA LYS A 29 8.91 34.00 28.11
C LYS A 29 8.72 32.67 27.37
N TYR A 30 7.49 32.16 27.26
CA TYR A 30 7.18 30.90 26.56
C TYR A 30 6.38 31.08 25.26
N GLN A 31 6.64 32.15 24.50
CA GLN A 31 6.06 32.34 23.16
C GLN A 31 7.06 32.23 21.99
N ASN A 32 8.36 31.97 22.24
CA ASN A 32 9.37 31.98 21.17
C ASN A 32 10.29 30.74 21.14
N ARG A 33 9.74 29.54 21.33
CA ARG A 33 10.43 28.30 20.93
C ARG A 33 9.44 27.34 20.26
N GLN A 34 9.04 27.69 19.04
CA GLN A 34 8.81 26.66 18.03
C GLN A 34 10.17 25.98 17.82
N GLU A 35 10.24 24.69 18.11
CA GLU A 35 11.38 23.88 17.69
C GLU A 35 11.48 23.95 16.16
N GLN A 36 12.40 24.77 15.69
CA GLN A 36 12.89 24.70 14.33
C GLN A 36 13.45 23.29 14.15
N ILE A 37 12.76 22.48 13.34
CA ILE A 37 13.39 21.32 12.71
C ILE A 37 14.63 21.87 12.00
N VAL A 38 15.81 21.59 12.54
CA VAL A 38 17.08 21.93 11.89
C VAL A 38 17.15 21.07 10.63
N LYS A 39 16.64 21.61 9.51
CA LYS A 39 16.92 21.08 8.17
C LYS A 39 18.43 21.12 8.00
N LYS A 40 19.09 19.96 8.01
CA LYS A 40 20.51 19.87 7.67
C LYS A 40 20.69 20.39 6.24
N HIS A 41 21.53 21.42 6.07
CA HIS A 41 21.81 22.01 4.76
C HIS A 41 22.91 21.21 4.07
N PHE A 42 22.70 20.78 2.83
CA PHE A 42 23.71 20.07 2.05
C PHE A 42 24.68 21.06 1.40
N GLY A 43 25.94 21.06 1.84
CA GLY A 43 26.94 22.05 1.42
C GLY A 43 27.61 21.74 0.08
N PHE A 44 28.07 22.79 -0.63
CA PHE A 44 28.75 22.67 -1.93
C PHE A 44 29.98 21.77 -1.89
N LYS A 45 30.85 21.96 -0.89
CA LYS A 45 32.07 21.16 -0.71
C LYS A 45 31.79 19.67 -0.52
N HIS A 46 30.68 19.34 0.13
CA HIS A 46 30.26 17.96 0.30
C HIS A 46 29.72 17.35 -1.00
N LEU A 47 29.03 18.15 -1.82
CA LEU A 47 28.58 17.75 -3.15
C LEU A 47 29.76 17.51 -4.11
N GLU A 48 30.79 18.35 -4.02
CA GLU A 48 32.04 18.21 -4.77
C GLU A 48 32.76 16.91 -4.39
N GLU A 49 32.97 16.66 -3.09
CA GLU A 49 33.54 15.41 -2.56
C GLU A 49 32.74 14.16 -2.98
N LEU A 50 31.41 14.26 -3.06
CA LEU A 50 30.56 13.17 -3.52
C LEU A 50 30.65 12.92 -5.02
N SER A 51 30.92 13.96 -5.80
CA SER A 51 31.05 13.83 -7.25
C SER A 51 32.26 12.99 -7.66
N ASP A 52 33.25 12.85 -6.77
CA ASP A 52 34.49 12.07 -6.98
C ASP A 52 34.44 10.65 -6.38
N LYS A 53 33.40 10.31 -5.60
CA LYS A 53 33.24 8.96 -5.02
C LYS A 53 32.73 7.91 -6.00
N GLU A 54 32.86 6.64 -5.60
CA GLU A 54 32.28 5.50 -6.31
C GLU A 54 30.74 5.53 -6.27
N SER A 55 30.13 4.94 -7.29
CA SER A 55 28.67 5.00 -7.48
C SER A 55 27.87 4.32 -6.36
N SER A 56 28.45 3.34 -5.66
CA SER A 56 27.88 2.66 -4.48
C SER A 56 27.74 3.61 -3.27
N ASP A 57 28.78 4.40 -2.99
CA ASP A 57 28.79 5.37 -1.88
C ASP A 57 27.80 6.51 -2.12
N ILE A 58 27.69 6.95 -3.38
CA ILE A 58 26.73 7.98 -3.81
C ILE A 58 25.29 7.49 -3.53
N VAL A 59 24.97 6.24 -3.86
CA VAL A 59 23.65 5.65 -3.62
C VAL A 59 23.34 5.57 -2.12
N PHE A 60 24.30 5.17 -1.29
CA PHE A 60 24.12 5.09 0.16
C PHE A 60 23.76 6.46 0.77
N VAL A 61 24.44 7.53 0.33
CA VAL A 61 24.14 8.89 0.80
C VAL A 61 22.73 9.31 0.37
N ILE A 62 22.31 9.00 -0.85
CA ILE A 62 21.00 9.42 -1.37
C ILE A 62 19.83 8.67 -0.74
N CYS A 63 20.00 7.40 -0.35
CA CYS A 63 18.96 6.65 0.35
C CYS A 63 18.61 7.25 1.73
N ASN A 64 19.46 8.13 2.28
CA ASN A 64 19.19 8.83 3.52
C ASN A 64 18.36 10.11 3.28
N GLN A 65 17.04 10.00 3.35
CA GLN A 65 16.09 11.11 3.16
C GLN A 65 16.27 12.29 4.15
N SER A 66 17.03 12.12 5.23
CA SER A 66 17.27 13.16 6.25
C SER A 66 18.44 14.10 5.93
N ASN A 67 19.17 13.88 4.83
CA ASN A 67 20.38 14.63 4.49
C ASN A 67 20.13 15.94 3.72
N GLY A 68 18.94 16.14 3.13
CA GLY A 68 18.58 17.34 2.35
C GLY A 68 19.12 17.38 0.92
N PHE A 69 19.65 16.27 0.37
CA PHE A 69 20.16 16.21 -1.01
C PHE A 69 19.06 16.46 -2.06
N VAL A 70 17.90 15.81 -1.90
CA VAL A 70 16.75 15.96 -2.81
C VAL A 70 16.22 17.41 -2.83
N ASP A 71 16.35 18.13 -1.72
CA ASP A 71 15.96 19.53 -1.62
C ASP A 71 16.85 20.48 -2.44
N LEU A 72 18.01 20.03 -2.93
CA LEU A 72 18.87 20.81 -3.82
C LEU A 72 18.22 21.04 -5.19
N PHE A 73 17.46 20.06 -5.70
CA PHE A 73 16.73 20.21 -6.96
C PHE A 73 15.61 21.26 -6.84
N LYS A 74 15.13 21.56 -5.64
CA LYS A 74 14.05 22.55 -5.38
C LYS A 74 14.56 23.99 -5.27
N GLN A 75 15.87 24.22 -5.38
CA GLN A 75 16.50 25.52 -5.19
C GLN A 75 17.14 26.01 -6.49
N ASN A 76 16.98 27.29 -6.82
CA ASN A 76 17.73 27.94 -7.90
C ASN A 76 19.17 28.15 -7.43
N LYS A 77 20.09 27.30 -7.88
CA LYS A 77 21.51 27.31 -7.48
C LYS A 77 22.39 27.84 -8.60
N ASP A 78 23.61 28.26 -8.26
CA ASP A 78 24.58 28.74 -9.25
C ASP A 78 24.97 27.65 -10.25
N PRO A 79 25.44 28.01 -11.46
CA PRO A 79 25.73 27.02 -12.51
C PRO A 79 26.70 25.90 -12.10
N ASP A 80 27.66 26.16 -11.20
CA ASP A 80 28.59 25.12 -10.72
C ASP A 80 27.86 24.00 -9.97
N TRP A 81 26.74 24.30 -9.30
CA TRP A 81 25.88 23.29 -8.68
C TRP A 81 25.18 22.43 -9.72
N LEU A 82 24.74 23.01 -10.84
CA LEU A 82 24.09 22.26 -11.92
C LEU A 82 25.04 21.25 -12.55
N PHE A 83 26.31 21.62 -12.74
CA PHE A 83 27.34 20.70 -13.24
C PHE A 83 27.51 19.49 -12.32
N LEU A 84 27.64 19.73 -11.01
CA LEU A 84 27.82 18.65 -10.03
C LEU A 84 26.56 17.79 -9.89
N LEU A 85 25.37 18.41 -9.85
CA LEU A 85 24.09 17.69 -9.76
C LEU A 85 23.88 16.79 -10.98
N MET A 86 24.14 17.29 -12.20
CA MET A 86 23.99 16.48 -13.41
C MET A 86 25.05 15.38 -13.50
N LYS A 87 26.29 15.63 -13.07
CA LYS A 87 27.36 14.63 -13.00
C LYS A 87 27.02 13.48 -12.04
N ILE A 88 26.54 13.81 -10.83
CA ILE A 88 26.12 12.82 -9.83
C ILE A 88 24.90 12.03 -10.33
N THR A 89 23.90 12.71 -10.87
CA THR A 89 22.69 12.06 -11.40
C THR A 89 23.02 11.13 -12.56
N ALA A 90 23.91 11.53 -13.47
CA ALA A 90 24.34 10.69 -14.58
C ALA A 90 25.13 9.46 -14.11
N LYS A 91 25.99 9.58 -13.09
CA LYS A 91 26.68 8.43 -12.47
C LYS A 91 25.68 7.42 -11.90
N ILE A 92 24.63 7.88 -11.23
CA ILE A 92 23.58 7.02 -10.67
C ILE A 92 22.79 6.33 -11.77
N CYS A 93 22.49 7.05 -12.86
CA CYS A 93 21.80 6.51 -14.02
C CYS A 93 22.56 5.34 -14.68
N LYS A 94 23.89 5.28 -14.51
CA LYS A 94 24.78 4.20 -14.99
C LYS A 94 24.88 3.00 -14.03
N THR A 95 24.23 3.03 -12.87
CA THR A 95 24.22 1.91 -11.91
C THR A 95 23.01 0.98 -12.07
N ASP A 96 23.12 -0.26 -11.57
CA ASP A 96 22.04 -1.27 -11.57
C ASP A 96 21.00 -1.07 -10.44
N PHE A 97 21.16 -0.05 -9.59
CA PHE A 97 20.28 0.22 -8.45
C PHE A 97 18.97 0.89 -8.87
N LEU A 98 17.99 0.10 -9.34
CA LEU A 98 16.71 0.57 -9.89
C LEU A 98 15.92 1.49 -8.94
N VAL A 99 15.82 1.17 -7.65
CA VAL A 99 15.01 1.94 -6.68
C VAL A 99 15.57 3.36 -6.49
N SER A 100 16.88 3.50 -6.33
CA SER A 100 17.54 4.79 -6.14
C SER A 100 17.52 5.63 -7.43
N LYS A 101 17.64 4.97 -8.58
CA LYS A 101 17.49 5.59 -9.91
C LYS A 101 16.08 6.17 -10.08
N GLN A 102 15.04 5.42 -9.72
CA GLN A 102 13.65 5.89 -9.82
C GLN A 102 13.39 7.11 -8.93
N LEU A 103 13.81 7.09 -7.66
CA LEU A 103 13.57 8.19 -6.71
C LEU A 103 14.10 9.55 -7.21
N ILE A 104 15.33 9.60 -7.73
CA ILE A 104 15.93 10.86 -8.18
C ILE A 104 15.32 11.32 -9.50
N LEU A 105 15.12 10.38 -10.43
CA LEU A 105 14.57 10.70 -11.74
C LEU A 105 13.12 11.18 -11.63
N THR A 106 12.32 10.64 -10.71
CA THR A 106 10.96 11.15 -10.46
C THR A 106 10.99 12.56 -9.87
N GLU A 107 11.91 12.86 -8.95
CA GLU A 107 12.06 14.22 -8.39
C GLU A 107 12.49 15.24 -9.45
N ILE A 108 13.39 14.87 -10.36
CA ILE A 108 13.80 15.74 -11.49
C ILE A 108 12.62 15.97 -12.45
N CYS A 109 11.85 14.92 -12.78
CA CYS A 109 10.68 15.04 -13.65
C CYS A 109 9.53 15.86 -13.06
N TRP A 110 9.34 15.83 -11.74
CA TRP A 110 8.25 16.53 -11.05
C TRP A 110 8.57 17.98 -10.70
N ASN A 111 9.83 18.40 -10.82
CA ASN A 111 10.26 19.74 -10.48
C ASN A 111 10.42 20.61 -11.73
N SER A 112 9.32 21.22 -12.17
CA SER A 112 9.33 22.15 -13.31
C SER A 112 10.29 23.32 -13.12
N VAL A 113 10.49 23.79 -11.89
CA VAL A 113 11.40 24.90 -11.56
C VAL A 113 12.84 24.52 -11.86
N PHE A 114 13.27 23.30 -11.50
CA PHE A 114 14.61 22.81 -11.81
C PHE A 114 14.83 22.67 -13.32
N ILE A 115 13.86 22.11 -14.03
CA ILE A 115 13.93 21.91 -15.48
C ILE A 115 14.00 23.27 -16.21
N ASP A 116 13.22 24.27 -15.77
CA ASP A 116 13.25 25.61 -16.36
C ASP A 116 14.55 26.37 -16.03
N HIS A 117 15.08 26.20 -14.81
CA HIS A 117 16.40 26.69 -14.45
C HIS A 117 17.50 26.08 -15.34
N LEU A 118 17.46 24.75 -15.52
CA LEU A 118 18.41 24.02 -16.35
C LEU A 118 18.33 24.48 -17.82
N LYS A 119 17.13 24.70 -18.37
CA LYS A 119 16.93 25.28 -19.72
C LYS A 119 17.54 26.67 -19.82
N SER A 120 17.26 27.54 -18.86
CA SER A 120 17.79 28.91 -18.84
C SER A 120 19.31 28.91 -18.88
N TYR A 121 19.95 28.01 -18.12
CA TYR A 121 21.40 27.86 -18.18
C TYR A 121 21.88 27.31 -19.53
N ILE A 122 21.30 26.21 -20.02
CA ILE A 122 21.66 25.58 -21.30
C ILE A 122 21.63 26.59 -22.46
N LEU A 123 20.63 27.46 -22.53
CA LEU A 123 20.53 28.49 -23.58
C LEU A 123 21.59 29.59 -23.47
N THR A 124 22.19 29.79 -22.29
CA THR A 124 23.29 30.77 -22.08
C THR A 124 24.68 30.18 -22.28
N THR A 125 24.80 28.85 -22.38
CA THR A 125 26.09 28.14 -22.58
C THR A 125 26.90 28.61 -23.80
N PRO A 126 26.31 29.03 -24.96
CA PRO A 126 27.10 29.55 -26.08
C PRO A 126 27.82 30.87 -25.76
N THR A 127 27.37 31.59 -24.72
CA THR A 127 27.94 32.86 -24.26
C THR A 127 28.74 32.74 -22.95
N GLU A 128 28.98 31.52 -22.46
CA GLU A 128 29.68 31.26 -21.20
C GLU A 128 31.11 31.83 -21.25
N LYS A 129 31.49 32.61 -20.24
CA LYS A 129 32.79 33.31 -20.18
C LYS A 129 33.82 32.60 -19.31
N ASN A 130 33.39 31.64 -18.47
CA ASN A 130 34.27 30.92 -17.56
C ASN A 130 35.04 29.79 -18.27
N LYS A 131 36.38 29.88 -18.28
CA LYS A 131 37.28 28.92 -18.95
C LYS A 131 37.14 27.48 -18.43
N ASN A 132 36.92 27.29 -17.13
CA ASN A 132 36.77 25.94 -16.53
C ASN A 132 35.43 25.29 -16.90
N ARG A 133 34.37 26.09 -17.08
CA ARG A 133 33.08 25.57 -17.53
C ARG A 133 33.14 25.25 -19.02
N GLN A 134 33.76 26.13 -19.82
CA GLN A 134 33.98 25.90 -21.25
C GLN A 134 34.69 24.57 -21.54
N SER A 135 35.70 24.19 -20.74
CA SER A 135 36.40 22.91 -20.90
C SER A 135 35.57 21.68 -20.52
N ASN A 136 34.55 21.84 -19.68
CA ASN A 136 33.72 20.75 -19.16
C ASN A 136 32.31 20.70 -19.79
N LEU A 137 32.01 21.56 -20.77
CA LEU A 137 30.70 21.62 -21.42
C LEU A 137 30.34 20.29 -22.10
N GLU A 138 31.30 19.63 -22.75
CA GLU A 138 31.05 18.33 -23.39
C GLU A 138 30.56 17.27 -22.38
N GLU A 139 31.22 17.16 -21.23
CA GLU A 139 30.83 16.24 -20.15
C GLU A 139 29.44 16.62 -19.59
N PHE A 140 29.15 17.91 -19.46
CA PHE A 140 27.85 18.39 -18.99
C PHE A 140 26.71 18.04 -19.95
N PHE A 141 26.89 18.22 -21.26
CA PHE A 141 25.89 17.83 -22.26
C PHE A 141 25.69 16.31 -22.30
N ASP A 142 26.76 15.51 -22.20
CA ASP A 142 26.64 14.04 -22.15
C ASP A 142 25.93 13.56 -20.87
N ASN A 143 26.21 14.19 -19.73
CA ASN A 143 25.52 13.91 -18.46
C ASN A 143 24.02 14.25 -18.57
N CYS A 144 23.67 15.41 -19.14
CA CYS A 144 22.29 15.78 -19.38
C CYS A 144 21.56 14.77 -20.28
N LEU A 145 22.19 14.36 -21.39
CA LEU A 145 21.60 13.38 -22.30
C LEU A 145 21.49 11.98 -21.68
N THR A 146 22.46 11.57 -20.85
CA THR A 146 22.40 10.29 -20.13
C THR A 146 21.22 10.25 -19.16
N VAL A 147 20.97 11.36 -18.45
CA VAL A 147 19.81 11.51 -17.56
C VAL A 147 18.51 11.51 -18.37
N CYS A 148 18.41 12.31 -19.43
CA CYS A 148 17.23 12.33 -20.32
C CYS A 148 16.94 10.96 -20.95
N GLN A 149 17.97 10.22 -21.36
CA GLN A 149 17.84 8.88 -21.91
C GLN A 149 17.35 7.89 -20.84
N SER A 150 17.92 7.94 -19.63
CA SER A 150 17.46 7.09 -18.52
C SER A 150 16.01 7.39 -18.10
N ILE A 151 15.60 8.66 -18.15
CA ILE A 151 14.20 9.05 -17.94
C ILE A 151 13.32 8.57 -19.09
N THR A 152 13.79 8.64 -20.33
CA THR A 152 13.06 8.14 -21.51
C THR A 152 12.89 6.63 -21.46
N ASP A 153 13.90 5.90 -20.99
CA ASP A 153 13.87 4.44 -20.84
C ASP A 153 12.95 3.98 -19.69
N LEU A 154 12.88 4.73 -18.60
CA LEU A 154 12.07 4.39 -17.42
C LEU A 154 10.65 4.98 -17.44
N PHE A 155 10.48 6.16 -18.03
CA PHE A 155 9.28 7.00 -17.92
C PHE A 155 8.95 7.72 -19.25
N LEU A 156 8.87 6.97 -20.36
CA LEU A 156 8.75 7.52 -21.72
C LEU A 156 7.67 8.61 -21.89
N LYS A 157 6.47 8.43 -21.31
CA LYS A 157 5.38 9.42 -21.43
C LYS A 157 5.65 10.71 -20.65
N THR A 158 6.13 10.58 -19.41
CA THR A 158 6.53 11.72 -18.58
C THR A 158 7.71 12.46 -19.22
N ALA A 159 8.65 11.73 -19.83
CA ALA A 159 9.75 12.30 -20.58
C ALA A 159 9.25 13.15 -21.76
N THR A 160 8.29 12.67 -22.54
CA THR A 160 7.71 13.42 -23.67
C THR A 160 7.02 14.71 -23.22
N GLU A 161 6.29 14.66 -22.10
CA GLU A 161 5.57 15.83 -21.57
C GLU A 161 6.49 16.85 -20.87
N SER A 162 7.51 16.39 -20.12
CA SER A 162 8.36 17.25 -19.28
C SER A 162 9.70 17.63 -19.92
N LEU A 163 10.31 16.74 -20.71
CA LEU A 163 11.67 16.90 -21.25
C LEU A 163 11.71 17.31 -22.73
N SER A 164 10.60 17.28 -23.46
CA SER A 164 10.56 17.66 -24.89
C SER A 164 11.15 19.05 -25.14
N SER A 165 10.71 20.05 -24.35
CA SER A 165 11.25 21.41 -24.41
C SER A 165 12.74 21.48 -24.02
N LEU A 166 13.18 20.71 -23.03
CA LEU A 166 14.59 20.66 -22.60
C LEU A 166 15.48 20.06 -23.71
N ILE A 167 15.04 18.99 -24.38
CA ILE A 167 15.78 18.35 -25.47
C ILE A 167 15.88 19.26 -26.69
N ILE A 168 14.84 20.05 -26.97
CA ILE A 168 14.89 21.10 -27.99
C ILE A 168 15.92 22.18 -27.61
N CYS A 169 15.93 22.65 -26.35
CA CYS A 169 16.94 23.61 -25.88
C CYS A 169 18.37 23.05 -25.96
N LEU A 170 18.59 21.77 -25.62
CA LEU A 170 19.89 21.09 -25.77
C LEU A 170 20.33 21.05 -27.23
N ARG A 171 19.41 20.75 -28.15
CA ARG A 171 19.69 20.74 -29.60
C ARG A 171 20.05 22.14 -30.12
N MET A 172 19.30 23.16 -29.70
CA MET A 172 19.54 24.57 -30.09
C MET A 172 20.90 25.05 -29.59
N ALA A 173 21.21 24.84 -28.30
CA ALA A 173 22.50 25.23 -27.72
C ALA A 173 23.69 24.55 -28.40
N LEU A 174 23.59 23.25 -28.70
CA LEU A 174 24.65 22.53 -29.43
C LEU A 174 24.81 23.03 -30.86
N SER A 175 23.71 23.38 -31.56
CA SER A 175 23.81 23.97 -32.90
C SER A 175 24.40 25.38 -32.89
N ASP A 176 24.11 26.17 -31.87
CA ASP A 176 24.65 27.53 -31.72
C ASP A 176 26.15 27.50 -31.38
N ILE A 177 26.58 26.58 -30.51
CA ILE A 177 28.01 26.37 -30.21
C ILE A 177 28.77 25.96 -31.49
N LYS A 178 28.21 25.02 -32.27
CA LYS A 178 28.81 24.56 -33.53
C LYS A 178 28.95 25.67 -34.57
N ASN A 179 27.94 26.53 -34.70
CA ASN A 179 27.88 27.51 -35.78
C ASN A 179 28.56 28.84 -35.41
N ASN A 180 28.54 29.24 -34.14
CA ASN A 180 28.92 30.59 -33.71
C ASN A 180 30.12 30.64 -32.73
N CYS A 181 30.60 29.52 -32.19
CA CYS A 181 31.66 29.50 -31.16
C CYS A 181 32.93 28.77 -31.63
N ILE A 182 33.95 29.51 -32.06
CA ILE A 182 35.21 28.96 -32.61
C ILE A 182 36.12 28.35 -31.51
N ASN A 183 35.93 28.72 -30.24
CA ASN A 183 36.82 28.35 -29.12
C ASN A 183 36.34 27.13 -28.29
N ILE A 184 35.20 26.53 -28.60
CA ILE A 184 34.63 25.40 -27.86
C ILE A 184 34.69 24.15 -28.75
N LYS A 185 35.45 23.13 -28.36
CA LYS A 185 35.53 21.84 -29.07
C LYS A 185 34.59 20.84 -28.40
N ILE A 186 33.47 20.49 -29.06
CA ILE A 186 32.53 19.46 -28.60
C ILE A 186 32.36 18.42 -29.72
N ASN A 187 32.22 17.14 -29.37
CA ASN A 187 31.92 16.08 -30.33
C ASN A 187 30.42 16.05 -30.70
N ASP A 188 30.01 17.06 -31.48
CA ASP A 188 28.60 17.35 -31.76
C ASP A 188 27.86 16.22 -32.48
N THR A 189 28.55 15.39 -33.27
CA THR A 189 27.93 14.35 -34.09
C THR A 189 27.31 13.23 -33.25
N ILE A 190 27.99 12.80 -32.18
CA ILE A 190 27.50 11.75 -31.28
C ILE A 190 26.35 12.26 -30.41
N LEU A 191 26.46 13.49 -29.90
CA LEU A 191 25.43 14.09 -29.05
C LEU A 191 24.14 14.38 -29.83
N LEU A 192 24.26 14.86 -31.08
CA LEU A 192 23.11 15.07 -31.96
C LEU A 192 22.44 13.75 -32.37
N ASP A 193 23.18 12.66 -32.55
CA ASP A 193 22.60 11.32 -32.79
C ASP A 193 21.81 10.82 -31.57
N LYS A 194 22.35 10.98 -30.34
CA LYS A 194 21.62 10.66 -29.10
C LYS A 194 20.32 11.47 -28.98
N ILE A 195 20.36 12.76 -29.27
CA ILE A 195 19.16 13.63 -29.28
C ILE A 195 18.15 13.15 -30.32
N THR A 196 18.60 12.83 -31.53
CA THR A 196 17.72 12.38 -32.62
C THR A 196 17.04 11.05 -32.27
N LYS A 197 17.75 10.12 -31.62
CA LYS A 197 17.19 8.86 -31.12
C LYS A 197 16.09 9.08 -30.07
N ILE A 198 16.28 10.04 -29.16
CA ILE A 198 15.27 10.37 -28.13
C ILE A 198 14.06 11.05 -28.78
N LEU A 199 14.27 12.00 -29.70
CA LEU A 199 13.18 12.68 -30.42
C LEU A 199 12.36 11.72 -31.29
N ASN A 200 13.01 10.78 -32.01
CA ASN A 200 12.30 9.75 -32.78
C ASN A 200 11.43 8.86 -31.87
N ARG A 201 11.87 8.57 -30.64
CA ARG A 201 11.04 7.85 -29.64
C ARG A 201 9.84 8.67 -29.19
N PHE A 202 9.97 10.00 -29.08
CA PHE A 202 8.85 10.89 -28.78
C PHE A 202 7.86 11.00 -29.96
N GLU A 203 8.36 11.06 -31.20
CA GLU A 203 7.52 11.12 -32.40
C GLU A 203 6.75 9.82 -32.64
N ASN A 204 7.34 8.66 -32.39
CA ASN A 204 6.65 7.36 -32.47
C ASN A 204 5.48 7.22 -31.47
N LEU A 205 5.50 7.98 -30.37
CA LEU A 205 4.37 8.09 -29.46
C LEU A 205 3.25 8.97 -30.02
N ASN A 206 3.61 10.06 -30.69
CA ASN A 206 2.67 11.04 -31.23
C ASN A 206 2.01 10.57 -32.55
N SER A 207 2.70 9.82 -33.40
CA SER A 207 2.13 9.26 -34.64
C SER A 207 1.02 8.24 -34.40
N ASN A 208 0.99 7.60 -33.22
CA ASN A 208 -0.10 6.72 -32.78
C ASN A 208 -1.37 7.46 -32.35
N THR A 209 -1.36 8.80 -32.25
CA THR A 209 -2.52 9.59 -31.78
C THR A 209 -3.45 10.11 -32.88
N VAL A 210 -3.12 9.91 -34.17
CA VAL A 210 -3.93 10.42 -35.29
C VAL A 210 -4.30 9.28 -36.24
N MET A 211 -5.30 8.46 -35.88
CA MET A 211 -6.24 7.82 -36.82
C MET A 211 -7.48 7.34 -36.06
N LYS A 212 -8.57 8.12 -36.15
CA LYS A 212 -9.89 7.79 -35.60
C LYS A 212 -10.61 6.80 -36.52
N LYS A 213 -10.38 5.51 -36.33
CA LYS A 213 -11.31 4.37 -36.54
C LYS A 213 -10.63 3.13 -35.95
N ASP A 214 -11.36 2.38 -35.10
CA ASP A 214 -10.96 1.18 -34.33
C ASP A 214 -10.21 1.38 -32.99
N ASN A 215 -10.60 2.37 -32.19
CA ASN A 215 -10.04 2.65 -30.85
C ASN A 215 -10.02 1.46 -29.87
N THR A 216 -10.93 0.48 -29.97
CA THR A 216 -10.99 -0.62 -28.99
C THR A 216 -9.85 -1.63 -29.18
N ASN A 217 -9.44 -1.91 -30.42
CA ASN A 217 -8.37 -2.87 -30.69
C ASN A 217 -6.99 -2.26 -30.41
N ILE A 218 -6.84 -0.95 -30.59
CA ILE A 218 -5.59 -0.23 -30.31
C ILE A 218 -5.29 -0.23 -28.81
N LEU A 219 -6.25 0.19 -27.97
CA LEU A 219 -6.11 0.20 -26.50
C LEU A 219 -5.89 -1.21 -25.92
N GLN A 220 -6.44 -2.26 -26.55
CA GLN A 220 -6.18 -3.64 -26.13
C GLN A 220 -4.73 -4.07 -26.36
N ASN A 221 -4.10 -3.54 -27.41
CA ASN A 221 -2.74 -3.91 -27.80
C ASN A 221 -1.67 -2.99 -27.20
N GLU A 222 -2.07 -1.90 -26.52
CA GLU A 222 -1.14 -1.01 -25.83
C GLU A 222 -0.43 -1.73 -24.68
N THR A 223 0.90 -1.69 -24.67
CA THR A 223 1.70 -2.22 -23.55
C THR A 223 1.42 -1.42 -22.28
N PRO A 224 1.14 -2.10 -21.15
CA PRO A 224 0.85 -1.38 -19.92
C PRO A 224 2.13 -0.66 -19.44
N PRO A 225 2.01 0.51 -18.79
CA PRO A 225 3.16 1.28 -18.33
C PRO A 225 3.96 0.55 -17.23
N GLU A 226 3.29 -0.30 -16.45
CA GLU A 226 3.86 -1.00 -15.30
C GLU A 226 3.25 -2.41 -15.21
N ASP A 227 3.95 -3.34 -14.57
CA ASP A 227 3.37 -4.64 -14.24
C ASP A 227 2.32 -4.48 -13.15
N PHE A 228 1.11 -5.00 -13.36
CA PHE A 228 0.03 -4.95 -12.38
C PHE A 228 0.37 -5.67 -11.07
N ARG A 229 1.33 -6.61 -11.08
CA ARG A 229 1.79 -7.34 -9.90
C ARG A 229 2.55 -6.48 -8.90
N VAL A 230 3.19 -5.40 -9.36
CA VAL A 230 3.92 -4.47 -8.47
C VAL A 230 3.05 -3.31 -8.00
N LEU A 231 1.87 -3.13 -8.60
CA LEU A 231 0.94 -2.06 -8.21
C LEU A 231 0.42 -2.29 -6.78
N SER A 232 0.39 -1.21 -6.00
CA SER A 232 -0.23 -1.24 -4.68
C SER A 232 -1.73 -1.52 -4.80
N ILE A 233 -2.19 -2.54 -4.07
CA ILE A 233 -3.62 -2.83 -3.86
C ILE A 233 -4.30 -1.68 -3.09
N TYR A 234 -3.53 -1.00 -2.24
CA TYR A 234 -3.99 0.12 -1.47
C TYR A 234 -3.85 1.44 -2.25
N PRO A 235 -4.79 2.40 -2.08
CA PRO A 235 -4.68 3.71 -2.70
C PRO A 235 -3.45 4.46 -2.21
N THR A 236 -2.78 5.17 -3.10
CA THR A 236 -1.60 5.98 -2.83
C THR A 236 -1.87 7.47 -3.06
N PRO A 237 -1.04 8.39 -2.55
CA PRO A 237 -1.15 9.80 -2.89
C PRO A 237 -1.07 10.08 -4.40
N PHE A 238 -0.33 9.27 -5.15
CA PHE A 238 -0.26 9.37 -6.61
C PHE A 238 -1.63 9.13 -7.26
N ASP A 239 -2.38 8.14 -6.78
CA ASP A 239 -3.72 7.83 -7.30
C ASP A 239 -4.69 9.00 -7.15
N MET A 240 -4.53 9.82 -6.10
CA MET A 240 -5.40 10.97 -5.85
C MET A 240 -5.09 12.16 -6.77
N LYS A 241 -3.83 12.31 -7.19
CA LYS A 241 -3.37 13.41 -8.05
C LYS A 241 -3.51 13.09 -9.53
N TYR A 242 -3.39 11.82 -9.91
CA TYR A 242 -3.41 11.39 -11.31
C TYR A 242 -4.84 11.25 -11.85
N GLN A 243 -5.16 12.04 -12.89
CA GLN A 243 -6.53 12.14 -13.42
C GLN A 243 -6.91 11.07 -14.45
N ARG A 244 -5.95 10.29 -15.00
CA ARG A 244 -6.23 9.31 -16.07
C ARG A 244 -5.36 8.06 -15.99
N PRO A 245 -5.70 7.08 -15.15
CA PRO A 245 -4.95 5.82 -15.08
C PRO A 245 -5.01 5.05 -16.40
N PHE A 246 -3.98 4.25 -16.67
CA PHE A 246 -3.96 3.34 -17.82
C PHE A 246 -4.99 2.22 -17.60
N LEU A 247 -6.01 2.17 -18.46
CA LEU A 247 -7.10 1.21 -18.40
C LEU A 247 -7.39 0.67 -19.80
N ARG A 248 -7.58 -0.65 -19.89
CA ARG A 248 -8.12 -1.31 -21.08
C ARG A 248 -9.58 -1.66 -20.86
N PRO A 249 -10.44 -1.54 -21.88
CA PRO A 249 -11.83 -1.95 -21.74
C PRO A 249 -11.95 -3.46 -21.49
N ASN A 250 -12.99 -3.89 -20.79
CA ASN A 250 -13.27 -5.32 -20.63
C ASN A 250 -13.65 -5.94 -21.99
N ILE A 251 -13.08 -7.09 -22.35
CA ILE A 251 -13.47 -7.83 -23.57
C ILE A 251 -14.76 -8.59 -23.26
N ILE A 252 -15.88 -8.11 -23.80
CA ILE A 252 -17.21 -8.71 -23.60
C ILE A 252 -17.46 -9.85 -24.61
N LYS A 253 -16.85 -9.77 -25.80
CA LYS A 253 -16.98 -10.76 -26.87
C LYS A 253 -15.61 -11.11 -27.42
N GLY A 254 -15.28 -12.39 -27.46
CA GLY A 254 -14.01 -12.90 -27.97
C GLY A 254 -13.06 -13.39 -26.88
N ALA A 255 -11.86 -13.77 -27.30
CA ALA A 255 -10.80 -14.30 -26.46
C ALA A 255 -9.85 -13.20 -25.96
N TYR A 256 -9.19 -13.45 -24.84
CA TYR A 256 -8.04 -12.67 -24.39
C TYR A 256 -6.76 -13.23 -25.04
N GLN A 257 -5.76 -12.37 -25.26
CA GLN A 257 -4.48 -12.76 -25.85
C GLN A 257 -3.73 -13.81 -25.02
N SER A 258 -3.78 -13.68 -23.70
CA SER A 258 -3.14 -14.57 -22.74
C SER A 258 -3.77 -14.42 -21.36
N VAL A 259 -3.40 -15.32 -20.45
CA VAL A 259 -3.74 -15.21 -19.02
C VAL A 259 -3.23 -13.89 -18.44
N GLU A 260 -1.98 -13.50 -18.72
CA GLU A 260 -1.40 -12.25 -18.22
C GLU A 260 -2.17 -11.02 -18.73
N HIS A 261 -2.58 -11.04 -20.00
CA HIS A 261 -3.40 -9.97 -20.56
C HIS A 261 -4.74 -9.84 -19.85
N TYR A 262 -5.43 -10.96 -19.59
CA TYR A 262 -6.68 -10.96 -18.82
C TYR A 262 -6.48 -10.44 -17.39
N LEU A 263 -5.45 -10.92 -16.69
CA LEU A 263 -5.17 -10.53 -15.31
C LEU A 263 -4.88 -9.04 -15.18
N ASP A 264 -4.07 -8.46 -16.07
CA ASP A 264 -3.79 -7.02 -16.08
C ASP A 264 -5.06 -6.19 -16.31
N VAL A 265 -5.88 -6.56 -17.31
CA VAL A 265 -7.15 -5.89 -17.62
C VAL A 265 -8.08 -5.92 -16.40
N GLN A 266 -8.33 -7.10 -15.84
CA GLN A 266 -9.24 -7.26 -14.70
C GLN A 266 -8.72 -6.58 -13.44
N PHE A 267 -7.41 -6.67 -13.15
CA PHE A 267 -6.82 -6.02 -11.99
C PHE A 267 -6.95 -4.50 -12.06
N ARG A 268 -6.57 -3.89 -13.18
CA ARG A 268 -6.60 -2.43 -13.34
C ARG A 268 -8.03 -1.88 -13.30
N LEU A 269 -8.98 -2.57 -13.94
CA LEU A 269 -10.39 -2.22 -13.88
C LEU A 269 -10.95 -2.33 -12.45
N LEU A 270 -10.66 -3.42 -11.74
CA LEU A 270 -11.14 -3.63 -10.38
C LEU A 270 -10.54 -2.62 -9.39
N ARG A 271 -9.25 -2.30 -9.55
CA ARG A 271 -8.56 -1.29 -8.76
C ARG A 271 -9.18 0.09 -8.99
N GLU A 272 -9.43 0.46 -10.23
CA GLU A 272 -10.03 1.74 -10.56
C GLU A 272 -11.48 1.87 -10.11
N ASP A 273 -12.27 0.79 -10.19
CA ASP A 273 -13.65 0.76 -9.68
C ASP A 273 -13.72 1.14 -8.19
N PHE A 274 -12.69 0.79 -7.42
CA PHE A 274 -12.56 1.21 -6.01
C PHE A 274 -11.97 2.62 -5.85
N ILE A 275 -10.91 2.96 -6.59
CA ILE A 275 -10.17 4.20 -6.41
C ILE A 275 -10.92 5.42 -6.96
N SER A 276 -11.61 5.29 -8.09
CA SER A 276 -12.26 6.44 -8.74
C SER A 276 -13.29 7.12 -7.81
N PRO A 277 -14.22 6.41 -7.17
CA PRO A 277 -15.17 7.04 -6.24
C PRO A 277 -14.47 7.74 -5.06
N LEU A 278 -13.38 7.15 -4.55
CA LEU A 278 -12.58 7.69 -3.45
C LEU A 278 -11.87 8.98 -3.86
N ARG A 279 -11.23 8.99 -5.03
CA ARG A 279 -10.56 10.15 -5.63
C ARG A 279 -11.54 11.30 -5.87
N ASP A 280 -12.71 11.02 -6.45
CA ASP A 280 -13.74 12.03 -6.70
C ASP A 280 -14.26 12.64 -5.40
N GLY A 281 -14.44 11.83 -4.37
CA GLY A 281 -14.82 12.28 -3.03
C GLY A 281 -13.79 13.22 -2.41
N ILE A 282 -12.50 12.86 -2.49
CA ILE A 282 -11.39 13.66 -1.94
C ILE A 282 -11.24 14.97 -2.72
N LYS A 283 -11.33 14.92 -4.05
CA LYS A 283 -11.29 16.13 -4.89
C LYS A 283 -12.40 17.10 -4.54
N CYS A 284 -13.63 16.61 -4.38
CA CYS A 284 -14.77 17.43 -3.94
C CYS A 284 -14.55 18.04 -2.54
N TYR A 285 -13.93 17.30 -1.62
CA TYR A 285 -13.55 17.81 -0.30
C TYR A 285 -12.53 18.96 -0.40
N ILE A 286 -11.48 18.80 -1.20
CA ILE A 286 -10.43 19.82 -1.40
C ILE A 286 -11.02 21.07 -2.06
N GLU A 287 -11.85 20.92 -3.10
CA GLU A 287 -12.55 22.04 -3.75
C GLU A 287 -13.40 22.84 -2.76
N ASN A 288 -14.14 22.16 -1.88
CA ASN A 288 -14.96 22.79 -0.85
C ASN A 288 -14.17 23.54 0.22
N ASN A 289 -12.93 23.13 0.51
CA ASN A 289 -12.06 23.86 1.44
C ASN A 289 -11.45 25.12 0.77
N LYS A 290 -11.17 25.06 -0.53
CA LYS A 290 -10.59 26.19 -1.29
C LYS A 290 -11.63 27.25 -1.65
N ASN A 291 -12.83 26.84 -2.05
CA ASN A 291 -13.88 27.76 -2.51
C ASN A 291 -14.88 28.04 -1.37
N CYS A 292 -14.54 28.98 -0.48
CA CYS A 292 -15.40 29.38 0.63
C CYS A 292 -16.63 30.21 0.22
N HIS A 293 -16.67 30.73 -1.02
CA HIS A 293 -17.67 31.71 -1.48
C HIS A 293 -18.81 31.11 -2.32
N GLU A 294 -18.64 29.90 -2.84
CA GLU A 294 -19.70 29.15 -3.53
C GLU A 294 -20.30 28.12 -2.57
N GLY A 295 -21.60 27.85 -2.67
CA GLY A 295 -22.28 26.89 -1.80
C GLY A 295 -21.55 25.53 -1.79
N ARG A 296 -21.32 24.98 -0.60
CA ARG A 296 -20.56 23.72 -0.43
C ARG A 296 -21.21 22.59 -1.22
N LYS A 297 -20.46 22.00 -2.15
CA LYS A 297 -20.90 20.81 -2.90
C LYS A 297 -21.03 19.64 -1.93
N ARG A 298 -22.03 18.78 -2.15
CA ARG A 298 -22.17 17.55 -1.37
C ARG A 298 -21.01 16.60 -1.71
N ILE A 299 -20.27 16.20 -0.67
CA ILE A 299 -19.24 15.16 -0.80
C ILE A 299 -19.95 13.81 -0.87
N ASN A 300 -19.73 13.09 -1.98
CA ASN A 300 -20.23 11.74 -2.20
C ASN A 300 -19.09 10.72 -2.05
N ASN A 301 -19.43 9.45 -1.88
CA ASN A 301 -18.52 8.29 -1.85
C ASN A 301 -17.55 8.20 -0.68
N ILE A 302 -17.35 9.29 0.07
CA ILE A 302 -16.50 9.33 1.26
C ILE A 302 -17.19 10.01 2.43
N ARG A 303 -16.73 9.71 3.64
CA ARG A 303 -17.15 10.37 4.88
C ARG A 303 -15.95 10.97 5.59
N ILE A 304 -15.99 12.27 5.84
CA ILE A 304 -14.89 13.01 6.47
C ILE A 304 -15.15 13.15 7.98
N TYR A 305 -14.12 12.83 8.75
CA TYR A 305 -14.06 12.99 10.20
C TYR A 305 -12.86 13.89 10.53
N ARG A 306 -13.10 14.96 11.29
CA ARG A 306 -12.06 15.92 11.68
C ARG A 306 -11.68 15.72 13.15
N ASP A 307 -10.52 16.23 13.51
CA ASP A 307 -10.01 16.27 14.88
C ASP A 307 -9.86 14.88 15.51
N ILE A 308 -9.27 13.94 14.76
CA ILE A 308 -9.00 12.59 15.26
C ILE A 308 -7.64 12.54 15.93
N GLN A 309 -7.59 11.90 17.09
CA GLN A 309 -6.37 11.72 17.87
C GLN A 309 -6.11 10.24 18.14
N PHE A 310 -4.85 9.85 18.07
CA PHE A 310 -4.41 8.51 18.44
C PHE A 310 -4.15 8.43 19.94
N ASN A 311 -4.57 7.33 20.55
CA ASN A 311 -4.17 7.02 21.92
C ASN A 311 -2.78 6.40 21.93
N LYS A 312 -2.08 6.59 23.05
CA LYS A 312 -0.82 5.90 23.33
C LYS A 312 -1.02 4.40 23.56
N GLU A 313 -2.18 4.03 24.11
CA GLU A 313 -2.53 2.64 24.39
C GLU A 313 -2.85 1.89 23.10
N LYS A 314 -2.19 0.74 22.93
CA LYS A 314 -2.44 -0.22 21.85
C LYS A 314 -3.24 -1.39 22.39
N VAL A 315 -4.09 -1.98 21.55
CA VAL A 315 -5.01 -3.06 21.93
C VAL A 315 -4.89 -4.21 20.95
N PHE A 316 -4.68 -5.42 21.43
CA PHE A 316 -4.69 -6.60 20.58
C PHE A 316 -6.11 -7.09 20.30
N VAL A 317 -6.43 -7.31 19.02
CA VAL A 317 -7.70 -7.87 18.56
C VAL A 317 -7.42 -9.04 17.64
N GLN A 318 -7.82 -10.26 18.05
CA GLN A 318 -7.69 -11.49 17.23
C GLN A 318 -6.28 -11.64 16.62
N ASP A 319 -5.26 -11.51 17.47
CA ASP A 319 -3.84 -11.68 17.13
C ASP A 319 -3.23 -10.55 16.29
N LYS A 320 -3.92 -9.41 16.15
CA LYS A 320 -3.41 -8.18 15.50
C LYS A 320 -3.24 -7.02 16.48
N LEU A 321 -2.18 -6.23 16.29
CA LEU A 321 -1.95 -4.99 17.03
C LEU A 321 -2.88 -3.88 16.50
N GLY A 322 -3.77 -3.40 17.36
CA GLY A 322 -4.69 -2.32 17.06
C GLY A 322 -4.32 -1.02 17.76
N TYR A 323 -4.53 0.09 17.07
CA TYR A 323 -4.44 1.45 17.57
C TYR A 323 -5.84 1.96 17.92
N LEU A 324 -5.98 2.53 19.12
CA LEU A 324 -7.22 3.15 19.54
C LEU A 324 -7.23 4.62 19.09
N ILE A 325 -8.21 5.01 18.28
CA ILE A 325 -8.42 6.39 17.87
C ILE A 325 -9.64 6.98 18.58
N ASN A 326 -9.56 8.26 18.92
CA ASN A 326 -10.67 9.02 19.49
C ASN A 326 -11.21 10.04 18.49
N PHE A 327 -12.52 10.09 18.36
CA PHE A 327 -13.24 11.20 17.76
C PHE A 327 -13.35 12.36 18.76
N ASN A 328 -13.48 13.58 18.25
CA ASN A 328 -13.62 14.77 19.06
C ASN A 328 -14.77 14.64 20.09
N LYS A 329 -14.42 14.68 21.39
CA LYS A 329 -15.36 14.54 22.52
C LYS A 329 -16.48 15.58 22.51
N ASN A 330 -16.22 16.78 21.96
CA ASN A 330 -17.17 17.88 21.90
C ASN A 330 -18.18 17.74 20.75
N LYS A 331 -17.91 16.86 19.78
CA LYS A 331 -18.79 16.55 18.64
C LYS A 331 -19.10 15.05 18.64
N LYS A 332 -19.79 14.57 19.68
CA LYS A 332 -20.28 13.18 19.71
C LYS A 332 -21.04 12.89 18.41
N LEU A 333 -20.57 11.88 17.67
CA LEU A 333 -21.22 11.44 16.44
C LEU A 333 -22.62 10.91 16.80
N LYS A 334 -23.67 11.69 16.51
CA LYS A 334 -25.08 11.30 16.72
C LYS A 334 -25.51 10.30 15.63
N ILE A 335 -24.91 9.11 15.66
CA ILE A 335 -25.13 8.06 14.68
C ILE A 335 -25.78 6.88 15.39
N ASN A 336 -26.88 6.36 14.84
CA ASN A 336 -27.40 5.08 15.30
C ASN A 336 -26.49 3.95 14.80
N TRP A 337 -25.59 3.51 15.68
CA TRP A 337 -24.60 2.48 15.37
C TRP A 337 -25.20 1.09 15.13
N ASP A 338 -26.46 0.83 15.47
CA ASP A 338 -27.09 -0.48 15.21
C ASP A 338 -27.50 -0.63 13.73
N ILE A 339 -27.86 0.48 13.07
CA ILE A 339 -28.35 0.47 11.68
C ILE A 339 -27.26 0.91 10.71
N SER A 340 -26.34 1.77 11.16
CA SER A 340 -25.33 2.38 10.31
C SER A 340 -24.37 1.34 9.71
N LYS A 341 -23.98 1.53 8.44
CA LYS A 341 -22.89 0.78 7.78
C LYS A 341 -21.56 1.53 7.81
N ARG A 342 -21.42 2.52 8.70
CA ARG A 342 -20.15 3.26 8.92
C ARG A 342 -19.18 2.43 9.74
N LEU A 343 -17.89 2.59 9.47
CA LEU A 343 -16.76 2.04 10.21
C LEU A 343 -16.92 0.53 10.45
N MET A 344 -17.31 -0.19 9.39
CA MET A 344 -17.40 -1.65 9.45
C MET A 344 -16.01 -2.25 9.59
N TYR A 345 -15.92 -3.43 10.21
CA TYR A 345 -14.69 -4.23 10.17
C TYR A 345 -14.20 -4.35 8.73
N GLY A 346 -12.92 -4.08 8.46
CA GLY A 346 -12.34 -4.10 7.11
C GLY A 346 -12.56 -2.83 6.29
N SER A 347 -13.25 -1.81 6.81
CA SER A 347 -13.37 -0.51 6.14
C SER A 347 -12.01 0.18 6.02
N LEU A 348 -11.74 0.75 4.84
CA LEU A 348 -10.53 1.53 4.55
C LEU A 348 -10.67 2.96 5.08
N LEU A 349 -9.64 3.40 5.81
CA LEU A 349 -9.53 4.73 6.38
C LEU A 349 -8.24 5.40 5.87
N LEU A 350 -8.35 6.63 5.40
CA LEU A 350 -7.20 7.46 5.02
C LEU A 350 -7.02 8.58 6.04
N PHE A 351 -5.81 8.76 6.56
CA PHE A 351 -5.48 9.79 7.55
C PHE A 351 -4.50 10.80 6.97
N THR A 352 -4.81 12.09 7.11
CA THR A 352 -3.98 13.18 6.57
C THR A 352 -3.92 14.36 7.53
N VAL A 353 -2.86 15.16 7.41
CA VAL A 353 -2.68 16.47 8.05
C VAL A 353 -2.63 17.62 7.02
N ASN A 354 -2.54 17.30 5.74
CA ASN A 354 -2.26 18.22 4.62
C ASN A 354 -3.25 18.00 3.46
N GLU A 355 -4.56 17.99 3.75
CA GLU A 355 -5.62 17.90 2.73
C GLU A 355 -5.46 16.75 1.71
N PHE A 356 -4.94 15.60 2.14
CA PHE A 356 -4.67 14.41 1.31
C PHE A 356 -3.58 14.61 0.24
N ASP A 357 -2.74 15.65 0.33
CA ASP A 357 -1.50 15.72 -0.45
C ASP A 357 -0.55 14.57 -0.11
N ASP A 358 -0.59 14.15 1.16
CA ASP A 358 -0.02 12.91 1.67
C ASP A 358 -0.98 12.28 2.69
N PHE A 359 -0.96 10.95 2.82
CA PHE A 359 -1.79 10.23 3.78
C PHE A 359 -1.24 8.85 4.08
N PHE A 360 -1.58 8.34 5.27
CA PHE A 360 -1.38 6.94 5.64
C PHE A 360 -2.71 6.21 5.80
N ILE A 361 -2.63 4.89 5.83
CA ILE A 361 -3.81 4.02 5.72
C ILE A 361 -4.04 3.25 7.01
N GLY A 362 -5.30 3.21 7.43
CA GLY A 362 -5.77 2.32 8.48
C GLY A 362 -6.94 1.44 8.03
N ILE A 363 -7.09 0.30 8.69
CA ILE A 363 -8.22 -0.64 8.51
C ILE A 363 -8.93 -0.81 9.84
N VAL A 364 -10.25 -0.82 9.84
CA VAL A 364 -11.01 -1.08 11.07
C VAL A 364 -10.86 -2.54 11.52
N LEU A 365 -10.30 -2.75 12.71
CA LEU A 365 -10.13 -4.09 13.33
C LEU A 365 -11.33 -4.52 14.18
N GLY A 366 -12.07 -3.56 14.72
CA GLY A 366 -13.10 -3.85 15.69
C GLY A 366 -14.19 -2.80 15.67
N ARG A 367 -15.43 -3.26 15.51
CA ARG A 367 -16.63 -2.43 15.59
C ARG A 367 -17.44 -2.80 16.84
N ASP A 368 -16.89 -2.52 18.02
CA ASP A 368 -17.61 -2.70 19.28
C ASP A 368 -18.40 -1.43 19.60
N LYS A 369 -19.70 -1.61 19.83
CA LYS A 369 -20.65 -0.54 20.14
C LYS A 369 -20.21 0.30 21.34
N ARG A 370 -19.61 -0.32 22.35
CA ARG A 370 -19.16 0.37 23.58
C ARG A 370 -18.07 1.39 23.29
N TYR A 371 -17.13 1.05 22.42
CA TYR A 371 -16.08 1.98 21.99
C TYR A 371 -16.66 3.10 21.13
N LEU A 372 -17.53 2.77 20.17
CA LEU A 372 -18.16 3.75 19.27
C LEU A 372 -19.04 4.79 19.99
N GLU A 373 -19.82 4.35 20.98
CA GLU A 373 -20.64 5.24 21.82
C GLU A 373 -19.79 6.21 22.65
N ASN A 374 -18.58 5.77 23.04
CA ASN A 374 -17.58 6.61 23.70
C ASN A 374 -16.76 7.46 22.71
N GLY A 375 -17.06 7.39 21.41
CA GLY A 375 -16.32 8.11 20.38
C GLY A 375 -14.93 7.52 20.15
N GLN A 376 -14.78 6.20 20.22
CA GLN A 376 -13.51 5.49 20.03
C GLN A 376 -13.64 4.39 18.96
N LEU A 377 -12.54 4.09 18.27
CA LEU A 377 -12.47 3.03 17.26
C LEU A 377 -11.11 2.35 17.30
N ILE A 378 -11.07 1.04 17.06
CA ILE A 378 -9.82 0.27 17.00
C ILE A 378 -9.48 -0.01 15.54
N ILE A 379 -8.28 0.39 15.13
CA ILE A 379 -7.80 0.26 13.75
C ILE A 379 -6.43 -0.42 13.68
N GLU A 380 -6.13 -1.08 12.57
CA GLU A 380 -4.81 -1.55 12.17
C GLU A 380 -4.19 -0.50 11.26
N LEU A 381 -2.92 -0.15 11.48
CA LEU A 381 -2.17 0.71 10.55
C LEU A 381 -1.40 -0.18 9.60
N ILE A 382 -1.48 0.11 8.29
CA ILE A 382 -0.77 -0.66 7.26
C ILE A 382 0.63 -0.09 7.00
N SER A 383 0.83 1.19 7.29
CA SER A 383 2.09 1.90 7.09
C SER A 383 2.85 2.03 8.41
N ASP A 384 4.18 1.88 8.36
CA ASP A 384 5.06 2.20 9.47
C ASP A 384 5.07 3.72 9.68
N ILE A 385 4.37 4.17 10.71
CA ILE A 385 4.25 5.60 11.03
C ILE A 385 5.18 5.90 12.20
N HIS A 386 5.98 6.96 12.06
CA HIS A 386 6.85 7.40 13.14
C HIS A 386 6.00 7.76 14.37
N PRO A 387 6.33 7.26 15.58
CA PRO A 387 5.52 7.48 16.78
C PRO A 387 5.20 8.95 17.08
N ASP A 388 6.12 9.85 16.72
CA ASP A 388 6.01 11.29 16.94
C ASP A 388 4.95 11.94 16.04
N MET A 389 4.57 11.31 14.93
CA MET A 389 3.51 11.79 14.05
C MET A 389 2.13 11.62 14.71
N LEU A 390 1.96 10.55 15.51
CA LEU A 390 0.69 10.17 16.15
C LEU A 390 0.23 11.13 17.26
N THR A 391 1.06 12.09 17.69
CA THR A 391 0.67 13.13 18.65
C THR A 391 -0.17 14.26 18.02
N SER A 392 -0.22 14.32 16.69
CA SER A 392 -0.96 15.36 15.96
C SER A 392 -2.45 15.07 15.84
N SER A 393 -3.23 16.10 15.51
CA SER A 393 -4.65 15.95 15.16
C SER A 393 -4.79 15.67 13.66
N PHE A 394 -5.59 14.67 13.29
CA PHE A 394 -5.74 14.21 11.91
C PHE A 394 -7.14 14.43 11.36
N THR A 395 -7.21 14.59 10.04
CA THR A 395 -8.45 14.41 9.27
C THR A 395 -8.46 13.00 8.70
N MET A 396 -9.59 12.30 8.86
CA MET A 396 -9.80 10.95 8.35
C MET A 396 -10.91 10.93 7.29
N ALA A 397 -10.66 10.23 6.18
CA ALA A 397 -11.68 9.85 5.22
C ALA A 397 -11.99 8.36 5.33
N GLU A 398 -13.27 8.01 5.50
CA GLU A 398 -13.77 6.65 5.33
C GLU A 398 -14.33 6.50 3.91
N SER A 399 -13.93 5.46 3.20
CA SER A 399 -14.59 5.08 1.93
C SER A 399 -15.98 4.50 2.20
N GLU A 400 -17.00 4.94 1.45
CA GLU A 400 -18.32 4.31 1.51
C GLU A 400 -18.35 2.94 0.82
N VAL A 401 -17.43 2.70 -0.12
CA VAL A 401 -17.24 1.41 -0.77
C VAL A 401 -16.47 0.47 0.17
N TYR A 402 -16.99 -0.73 0.36
CA TYR A 402 -16.36 -1.71 1.24
C TYR A 402 -15.13 -2.33 0.57
N PHE A 403 -13.94 -2.07 1.12
CA PHE A 403 -12.65 -2.37 0.48
C PHE A 403 -12.21 -3.84 0.58
N GLU A 404 -12.52 -4.53 1.68
CA GLU A 404 -12.02 -5.89 1.92
C GLU A 404 -12.26 -6.88 0.75
N PRO A 405 -13.43 -6.92 0.08
CA PRO A 405 -13.63 -7.81 -1.07
C PRO A 405 -12.74 -7.46 -2.26
N TYR A 406 -12.51 -6.17 -2.52
CA TYR A 406 -11.61 -5.70 -3.57
C TYR A 406 -10.18 -6.12 -3.27
N LYS A 407 -9.73 -5.92 -2.02
CA LYS A 407 -8.40 -6.36 -1.57
C LYS A 407 -8.19 -7.85 -1.81
N CYS A 408 -9.10 -8.70 -1.34
CA CYS A 408 -8.98 -10.15 -1.51
C CYS A 408 -8.93 -10.56 -2.99
N ALA A 409 -9.80 -9.98 -3.83
CA ALA A 409 -9.84 -10.29 -5.26
C ALA A 409 -8.56 -9.82 -5.96
N MET A 410 -8.11 -8.59 -5.70
CA MET A 410 -6.87 -8.05 -6.26
C MET A 410 -5.64 -8.88 -5.85
N GLN A 411 -5.55 -9.32 -4.58
CA GLN A 411 -4.48 -10.20 -4.11
C GLN A 411 -4.46 -11.54 -4.85
N VAL A 412 -5.63 -12.12 -5.13
CA VAL A 412 -5.71 -13.35 -5.93
C VAL A 412 -5.24 -13.09 -7.36
N LEU A 413 -5.72 -12.02 -8.00
CA LEU A 413 -5.32 -11.67 -9.36
C LEU A 413 -3.80 -11.46 -9.50
N GLN A 414 -3.15 -10.80 -8.53
CA GLN A 414 -1.69 -10.61 -8.53
C GLN A 414 -0.91 -11.93 -8.45
N ASN A 415 -1.45 -12.93 -7.76
CA ASN A 415 -0.78 -14.22 -7.55
C ASN A 415 -1.10 -15.28 -8.63
N LEU A 416 -2.12 -15.05 -9.45
CA LEU A 416 -2.45 -15.95 -10.57
C LEU A 416 -1.45 -15.78 -11.72
N ASN A 417 -1.21 -16.87 -12.43
CA ASN A 417 -0.36 -16.97 -13.61
C ASN A 417 -0.87 -18.10 -14.53
N ALA A 418 -0.24 -18.26 -15.70
CA ALA A 418 -0.66 -19.26 -16.68
C ALA A 418 -0.69 -20.72 -16.14
N ASN A 419 0.13 -21.06 -15.14
CA ASN A 419 0.19 -22.44 -14.62
C ASN A 419 -0.93 -22.78 -13.64
N ASN A 420 -1.54 -21.78 -12.99
CA ASN A 420 -2.54 -21.98 -11.93
C ASN A 420 -3.90 -21.37 -12.26
N PHE A 421 -4.09 -20.83 -13.48
CA PHE A 421 -5.32 -20.16 -13.88
C PHE A 421 -6.45 -21.17 -14.14
N PRO A 422 -7.56 -21.11 -13.40
CA PRO A 422 -8.67 -22.05 -13.59
C PRO A 422 -9.46 -21.71 -14.86
N MET A 423 -9.98 -22.74 -15.55
CA MET A 423 -10.90 -22.59 -16.68
C MET A 423 -10.34 -21.73 -17.84
N GLU A 424 -9.02 -21.74 -18.04
CA GLU A 424 -8.32 -20.95 -19.08
C GLU A 424 -8.96 -21.11 -20.46
N LYS A 425 -9.21 -22.35 -20.88
CA LYS A 425 -9.88 -22.72 -22.13
C LYS A 425 -11.19 -21.94 -22.37
N TYR A 426 -11.94 -21.64 -21.31
CA TYR A 426 -13.24 -20.97 -21.40
C TYR A 426 -13.14 -19.46 -21.23
N ILE A 427 -12.36 -19.00 -20.25
CA ILE A 427 -12.28 -17.58 -19.88
C ILE A 427 -11.33 -16.82 -20.83
N ILE A 428 -10.19 -17.43 -21.17
CA ILE A 428 -9.15 -16.81 -21.99
C ILE A 428 -9.38 -17.14 -23.45
N SER A 429 -9.41 -18.44 -23.81
CA SER A 429 -9.49 -18.87 -25.21
C SER A 429 -10.91 -18.83 -25.80
N ALA A 430 -11.93 -18.55 -24.99
CA ALA A 430 -13.34 -18.56 -25.40
C ALA A 430 -13.77 -19.83 -26.15
N CYS A 431 -13.27 -21.00 -25.73
CA CYS A 431 -13.55 -22.27 -26.39
C CYS A 431 -14.96 -22.77 -26.10
N ASN A 432 -15.72 -23.09 -27.15
CA ASN A 432 -17.09 -23.61 -27.03
C ASN A 432 -17.16 -25.14 -26.89
N LYS A 433 -16.02 -25.85 -26.94
CA LYS A 433 -15.99 -27.31 -26.85
C LYS A 433 -16.01 -27.73 -25.38
N ILE A 434 -17.13 -28.29 -24.94
CA ILE A 434 -17.32 -28.79 -23.58
C ILE A 434 -16.82 -30.24 -23.50
N GLU A 435 -15.99 -30.56 -22.51
CA GLU A 435 -15.58 -31.93 -22.22
C GLU A 435 -16.23 -32.47 -20.94
N ASN A 436 -15.99 -33.74 -20.66
CA ASN A 436 -16.42 -34.35 -19.41
C ASN A 436 -15.56 -33.87 -18.22
N PRO A 437 -16.15 -33.71 -17.02
CA PRO A 437 -15.44 -33.37 -15.81
C PRO A 437 -14.30 -34.35 -15.50
N SER A 438 -13.22 -33.82 -14.91
CA SER A 438 -12.05 -34.60 -14.51
C SER A 438 -12.39 -35.78 -13.60
N TYR A 439 -13.38 -35.62 -12.70
CA TYR A 439 -13.82 -36.71 -11.84
C TYR A 439 -14.38 -37.88 -12.67
N LEU A 440 -15.19 -37.63 -13.71
CA LEU A 440 -15.71 -38.70 -14.58
C LEU A 440 -14.59 -39.38 -15.38
N LYS A 441 -13.58 -38.63 -15.81
CA LYS A 441 -12.41 -39.18 -16.51
C LYS A 441 -11.62 -40.16 -15.62
N SER A 442 -11.55 -39.87 -14.32
CA SER A 442 -10.83 -40.70 -13.33
C SER A 442 -11.60 -41.90 -12.78
N LEU A 443 -12.92 -41.97 -12.99
CA LEU A 443 -13.76 -43.02 -12.42
C LEU A 443 -13.53 -44.37 -13.13
N PRO A 444 -13.27 -45.46 -12.39
CA PRO A 444 -13.14 -46.80 -12.97
C PRO A 444 -14.49 -47.30 -13.50
N VAL A 445 -15.58 -47.00 -12.80
CA VAL A 445 -16.94 -47.40 -13.15
C VAL A 445 -17.85 -46.17 -13.12
N LYS A 446 -18.47 -45.85 -14.24
CA LYS A 446 -19.29 -44.62 -14.43
C LYS A 446 -20.77 -44.86 -14.16
N MET A 447 -21.07 -45.72 -13.18
CA MET A 447 -22.42 -46.15 -12.84
C MET A 447 -22.99 -45.29 -11.72
N PHE A 448 -24.01 -44.50 -12.06
CA PHE A 448 -24.69 -43.59 -11.16
C PHE A 448 -26.06 -44.17 -10.77
N LYS A 449 -26.48 -43.91 -9.54
CA LYS A 449 -27.79 -44.26 -9.00
C LYS A 449 -28.48 -42.99 -8.49
N ILE A 450 -29.73 -42.78 -8.92
CA ILE A 450 -30.52 -41.59 -8.58
C ILE A 450 -31.89 -42.03 -8.05
N ASN A 451 -32.33 -41.50 -6.91
CA ASN A 451 -33.65 -41.76 -6.33
C ASN A 451 -34.04 -43.26 -6.28
N ASP A 452 -33.10 -44.12 -5.90
CA ASP A 452 -33.29 -45.57 -5.79
C ASP A 452 -33.52 -46.36 -7.10
N GLU A 453 -33.40 -45.70 -8.26
CA GLU A 453 -33.44 -46.36 -9.57
C GLU A 453 -32.25 -47.32 -9.80
N ILE A 454 -32.36 -48.13 -10.86
CA ILE A 454 -31.31 -49.03 -11.31
C ILE A 454 -30.06 -48.22 -11.67
N PRO A 455 -28.85 -48.65 -11.27
CA PRO A 455 -27.62 -47.99 -11.68
C PRO A 455 -27.52 -47.92 -13.21
N PHE A 456 -27.12 -46.76 -13.73
CA PHE A 456 -27.01 -46.50 -15.17
C PHE A 456 -25.67 -45.85 -15.50
N ASN A 457 -25.21 -46.00 -16.75
CA ASN A 457 -23.98 -45.37 -17.19
C ASN A 457 -24.22 -43.88 -17.49
N VAL A 458 -23.61 -42.99 -16.70
CA VAL A 458 -23.83 -41.54 -16.79
C VAL A 458 -23.41 -40.94 -18.14
N LEU A 459 -22.50 -41.60 -18.86
CA LEU A 459 -22.04 -41.16 -20.20
C LEU A 459 -22.86 -41.74 -21.35
N ASN A 460 -23.71 -42.74 -21.11
CA ASN A 460 -24.54 -43.33 -22.14
C ASN A 460 -25.93 -42.70 -22.11
N ASP A 461 -26.25 -41.89 -23.13
CA ASP A 461 -27.48 -41.12 -23.20
C ASP A 461 -28.75 -41.98 -23.15
N SER A 462 -28.71 -43.20 -23.69
CA SER A 462 -29.84 -44.13 -23.72
C SER A 462 -30.14 -44.78 -22.37
N ASP A 463 -29.17 -44.83 -21.44
CA ASP A 463 -29.33 -45.48 -20.14
C ASP A 463 -29.97 -44.57 -19.09
N TRP A 464 -30.09 -43.26 -19.37
CA TRP A 464 -30.61 -42.30 -18.40
C TRP A 464 -32.09 -42.57 -18.05
N PRO A 465 -32.48 -42.48 -16.77
CA PRO A 465 -33.89 -42.59 -16.36
C PRO A 465 -34.75 -41.51 -16.99
N LYS A 466 -35.99 -41.84 -17.37
CA LYS A 466 -36.96 -40.88 -17.93
C LYS A 466 -37.23 -39.72 -16.96
N GLN A 467 -37.50 -38.53 -17.52
CA GLN A 467 -37.71 -37.29 -16.76
C GLN A 467 -38.84 -37.41 -15.72
N GLU A 468 -39.90 -38.17 -16.01
CA GLU A 468 -41.06 -38.35 -15.13
C GLU A 468 -40.67 -39.11 -13.85
N LYS A 469 -39.80 -40.13 -13.98
CA LYS A 469 -39.26 -40.88 -12.83
C LYS A 469 -38.37 -40.01 -11.94
N LEU A 470 -37.67 -39.06 -12.56
CA LEU A 470 -36.89 -38.10 -11.80
C LEU A 470 -37.78 -36.98 -11.24
N GLY A 471 -39.03 -36.81 -11.69
CA GLY A 471 -39.87 -35.67 -11.32
C GLY A 471 -39.27 -34.34 -11.76
N LEU A 472 -38.72 -34.30 -12.98
CA LEU A 472 -38.15 -33.11 -13.60
C LEU A 472 -38.94 -32.76 -14.86
N ASP A 473 -39.10 -31.46 -15.14
CA ASP A 473 -39.50 -31.00 -16.46
C ASP A 473 -38.36 -31.17 -17.49
N GLU A 474 -38.66 -30.99 -18.77
CA GLU A 474 -37.70 -31.21 -19.85
C GLU A 474 -36.43 -30.34 -19.72
N MET A 475 -36.59 -29.07 -19.33
CA MET A 475 -35.48 -28.11 -19.23
C MET A 475 -34.62 -28.40 -18.00
N GLN A 476 -35.27 -28.71 -16.87
CA GLN A 476 -34.64 -29.18 -15.64
C GLN A 476 -33.88 -30.48 -15.85
N TYR A 477 -34.45 -31.41 -16.62
CA TYR A 477 -33.82 -32.69 -16.95
C TYR A 477 -32.54 -32.48 -17.78
N LYS A 478 -32.60 -31.66 -18.84
CA LYS A 478 -31.42 -31.29 -19.64
C LYS A 478 -30.35 -30.60 -18.78
N ALA A 479 -30.74 -29.65 -17.94
CA ALA A 479 -29.81 -28.93 -17.06
C ALA A 479 -29.15 -29.85 -16.03
N PHE A 480 -29.93 -30.75 -15.43
CA PHE A 480 -29.45 -31.73 -14.46
C PHE A 480 -28.45 -32.71 -15.09
N LYS A 481 -28.76 -33.22 -16.30
CA LYS A 481 -27.87 -34.08 -17.08
C LYS A 481 -26.56 -33.36 -17.41
N ALA A 482 -26.65 -32.17 -17.99
CA ALA A 482 -25.48 -31.37 -18.35
C ALA A 482 -24.56 -31.10 -17.13
N ALA A 483 -25.13 -30.74 -15.98
CA ALA A 483 -24.35 -30.47 -14.78
C ALA A 483 -23.54 -31.67 -14.25
N LEU A 484 -23.98 -32.90 -14.56
CA LEU A 484 -23.30 -34.13 -14.16
C LEU A 484 -22.30 -34.61 -15.23
N THR A 485 -22.50 -34.27 -16.50
CA THR A 485 -21.68 -34.78 -17.61
C THR A 485 -20.68 -33.80 -18.18
N ASN A 486 -20.83 -32.50 -17.90
CA ASN A 486 -20.04 -31.42 -18.51
C ASN A 486 -19.16 -30.74 -17.47
N GLU A 487 -17.90 -30.46 -17.83
CA GLU A 487 -16.93 -29.80 -16.94
C GLU A 487 -17.31 -28.35 -16.59
N LEU A 488 -18.07 -27.69 -17.48
CA LEU A 488 -18.66 -26.37 -17.26
C LEU A 488 -20.12 -26.37 -17.74
N THR A 489 -21.04 -25.89 -16.91
CA THR A 489 -22.46 -25.77 -17.24
C THR A 489 -23.02 -24.45 -16.72
N VAL A 490 -23.70 -23.70 -17.58
CA VAL A 490 -24.43 -22.48 -17.21
C VAL A 490 -25.93 -22.80 -17.21
N ILE A 491 -26.55 -22.78 -16.04
CA ILE A 491 -27.99 -23.03 -15.87
C ILE A 491 -28.70 -21.69 -15.63
N GLN A 492 -29.50 -21.27 -16.61
CA GLN A 492 -30.32 -20.07 -16.52
C GLN A 492 -31.77 -20.44 -16.22
N GLY A 493 -32.43 -19.68 -15.35
CA GLY A 493 -33.85 -19.84 -15.09
C GLY A 493 -34.48 -18.58 -14.48
N PRO A 494 -35.67 -18.15 -14.91
CA PRO A 494 -36.46 -17.10 -14.26
C PRO A 494 -36.72 -17.36 -12.76
N PRO A 495 -37.17 -16.36 -11.98
CA PRO A 495 -37.63 -16.59 -10.60
C PRO A 495 -38.68 -17.71 -10.54
N GLY A 496 -38.61 -18.58 -9.52
CA GLY A 496 -39.58 -19.68 -9.34
C GLY A 496 -39.32 -20.97 -10.12
N THR A 497 -38.39 -21.00 -11.09
CA THR A 497 -38.12 -22.18 -11.95
C THR A 497 -37.35 -23.35 -11.29
N GLY A 498 -37.24 -23.36 -9.96
CA GLY A 498 -36.61 -24.48 -9.26
C GLY A 498 -35.09 -24.54 -9.31
N LYS A 499 -34.37 -23.44 -9.58
CA LYS A 499 -32.89 -23.40 -9.56
C LYS A 499 -32.27 -24.01 -8.28
N THR A 500 -32.80 -23.63 -7.12
CA THR A 500 -32.38 -24.19 -5.82
C THR A 500 -32.65 -25.69 -5.74
N PHE A 501 -33.82 -26.13 -6.23
CA PHE A 501 -34.19 -27.55 -6.25
C PHE A 501 -33.24 -28.38 -7.14
N ILE A 502 -32.93 -27.89 -8.34
CA ILE A 502 -31.97 -28.55 -9.24
C ILE A 502 -30.57 -28.58 -8.64
N GLY A 503 -30.09 -27.45 -8.08
CA GLY A 503 -28.79 -27.40 -7.41
C GLY A 503 -28.67 -28.40 -6.26
N LEU A 504 -29.70 -28.52 -5.42
CA LEU A 504 -29.74 -29.51 -4.34
C LEU A 504 -29.73 -30.94 -4.88
N LYS A 505 -30.45 -31.20 -5.98
CA LYS A 505 -30.50 -32.52 -6.61
C LYS A 505 -29.15 -32.92 -7.22
N ILE A 506 -28.44 -31.99 -7.86
CA ILE A 506 -27.08 -32.19 -8.39
C ILE A 506 -26.13 -32.57 -7.25
N ILE A 507 -26.09 -31.77 -6.18
CA ILE A 507 -25.21 -32.03 -5.03
C ILE A 507 -25.55 -33.35 -4.35
N LYS A 508 -26.84 -33.64 -4.13
CA LYS A 508 -27.28 -34.91 -3.55
C LYS A 508 -26.78 -36.09 -4.40
N THR A 509 -26.91 -36.00 -5.72
CA THR A 509 -26.46 -37.05 -6.66
C THR A 509 -24.95 -37.25 -6.61
N ILE A 510 -24.18 -36.16 -6.61
CA ILE A 510 -22.71 -36.20 -6.48
C ILE A 510 -22.29 -36.82 -5.14
N ILE A 511 -22.93 -36.43 -4.03
CA ILE A 511 -22.58 -36.96 -2.71
C ILE A 511 -22.86 -38.47 -2.63
N GLN A 512 -24.04 -38.90 -3.08
CA GLN A 512 -24.44 -40.31 -3.04
C GLN A 512 -23.57 -41.20 -3.92
N ASN A 513 -23.19 -40.71 -5.11
CA ASN A 513 -22.46 -41.53 -6.07
C ASN A 513 -20.94 -41.46 -5.93
N LEU A 514 -20.39 -40.32 -5.52
CA LEU A 514 -18.93 -40.10 -5.52
C LEU A 514 -18.35 -40.03 -4.11
N TYR A 515 -18.95 -39.27 -3.20
CA TYR A 515 -18.40 -39.09 -1.86
C TYR A 515 -18.66 -40.30 -0.95
N GLN A 516 -19.87 -40.85 -0.96
CA GLN A 516 -20.19 -42.04 -0.15
C GLN A 516 -19.38 -43.27 -0.59
N LYS A 517 -19.07 -43.38 -1.88
CA LYS A 517 -18.18 -44.40 -2.45
C LYS A 517 -16.68 -44.09 -2.29
N LYS A 518 -16.33 -42.94 -1.69
CA LYS A 518 -14.95 -42.46 -1.51
C LYS A 518 -14.15 -42.28 -2.80
N GLU A 519 -14.84 -42.07 -3.92
CA GLU A 519 -14.23 -41.82 -5.24
C GLU A 519 -13.78 -40.37 -5.40
N LEU A 520 -14.41 -39.42 -4.68
CA LEU A 520 -14.03 -38.02 -4.66
C LEU A 520 -13.64 -37.57 -3.24
N LYS A 521 -12.49 -36.89 -3.10
CA LYS A 521 -11.95 -36.39 -1.83
C LYS A 521 -11.98 -34.87 -1.71
N ASN A 522 -11.84 -34.16 -2.82
CA ASN A 522 -11.83 -32.70 -2.87
C ASN A 522 -13.22 -32.15 -2.54
N PRO A 523 -13.36 -31.10 -1.71
CA PRO A 523 -14.65 -30.58 -1.28
C PRO A 523 -15.42 -29.86 -2.39
N ILE A 524 -16.76 -29.88 -2.33
CA ILE A 524 -17.62 -29.01 -3.14
C ILE A 524 -17.65 -27.63 -2.48
N ILE A 525 -17.29 -26.60 -3.25
CA ILE A 525 -17.42 -25.20 -2.84
C ILE A 525 -18.74 -24.66 -3.41
N VAL A 526 -19.59 -24.14 -2.53
CA VAL A 526 -20.84 -23.46 -2.90
C VAL A 526 -20.69 -21.97 -2.61
N VAL A 527 -20.86 -21.14 -3.64
CA VAL A 527 -20.77 -19.68 -3.54
C VAL A 527 -22.12 -19.07 -3.91
N CYS A 528 -22.57 -18.08 -3.14
CA CYS A 528 -23.79 -17.31 -3.40
C CYS A 528 -23.52 -15.83 -3.14
N ASN A 529 -24.18 -14.96 -3.90
CA ASN A 529 -24.03 -13.51 -3.75
C ASN A 529 -24.55 -13.01 -2.38
N THR A 530 -25.60 -13.64 -1.85
CA THR A 530 -26.22 -13.21 -0.58
C THR A 530 -26.12 -14.29 0.49
N ASN A 531 -25.94 -13.86 1.74
CA ASN A 531 -26.00 -14.76 2.89
C ASN A 531 -27.32 -15.53 2.91
N HIS A 532 -28.46 -14.86 2.70
CA HIS A 532 -29.77 -15.51 2.74
C HIS A 532 -29.91 -16.66 1.74
N ALA A 533 -29.47 -16.48 0.49
CA ALA A 533 -29.49 -17.55 -0.51
C ALA A 533 -28.60 -18.74 -0.09
N LEU A 534 -27.43 -18.45 0.50
CA LEU A 534 -26.56 -19.48 1.04
C LEU A 534 -27.20 -20.22 2.23
N ASP A 535 -27.81 -19.52 3.21
CA ASP A 535 -28.54 -20.13 4.33
C ASP A 535 -29.59 -21.12 3.81
N GLN A 536 -30.44 -20.67 2.88
CA GLN A 536 -31.52 -21.49 2.32
C GLN A 536 -31.00 -22.72 1.59
N PHE A 537 -29.95 -22.56 0.79
CA PHE A 537 -29.34 -23.68 0.07
C PHE A 537 -28.67 -24.68 1.03
N MET A 538 -27.96 -24.18 2.05
CA MET A 538 -27.35 -25.01 3.08
C MET A 538 -28.38 -25.79 3.90
N GLU A 539 -29.51 -25.19 4.26
CA GLU A 539 -30.61 -25.89 4.93
C GLU A 539 -31.12 -27.09 4.11
N GLY A 540 -31.13 -26.95 2.78
CA GLY A 540 -31.41 -28.07 1.87
C GLY A 540 -30.34 -29.16 1.93
N ILE A 541 -29.06 -28.79 1.90
CA ILE A 541 -27.92 -29.73 1.95
C ILE A 541 -27.87 -30.51 3.28
N ILE A 542 -28.12 -29.83 4.40
CA ILE A 542 -28.05 -30.40 5.76
C ILE A 542 -29.04 -31.56 5.97
N LYS A 543 -30.09 -31.64 5.13
CA LYS A 543 -31.07 -32.74 5.13
C LYS A 543 -30.48 -34.07 4.67
N PHE A 544 -29.44 -34.06 3.84
CA PHE A 544 -28.84 -35.28 3.28
C PHE A 544 -27.33 -35.43 3.54
N THR A 545 -26.66 -34.44 4.14
CA THR A 545 -25.28 -34.59 4.66
C THR A 545 -25.04 -33.71 5.89
N LYS A 546 -24.20 -34.19 6.81
CA LYS A 546 -23.70 -33.41 7.97
C LYS A 546 -22.29 -32.88 7.76
N ASN A 547 -21.60 -33.36 6.71
CA ASN A 547 -20.24 -32.94 6.35
C ASN A 547 -20.29 -31.64 5.54
N VAL A 548 -20.72 -30.56 6.18
CA VAL A 548 -20.81 -29.24 5.56
C VAL A 548 -20.23 -28.19 6.52
N VAL A 549 -19.52 -27.22 5.97
CA VAL A 549 -18.97 -26.10 6.73
C VAL A 549 -19.37 -24.80 6.04
N ARG A 550 -19.91 -23.88 6.82
CA ARG A 550 -20.19 -22.52 6.37
C ARG A 550 -19.06 -21.57 6.72
N ILE A 551 -18.52 -20.91 5.72
CA ILE A 551 -17.59 -19.79 5.91
C ILE A 551 -18.39 -18.48 5.97
N GLY A 552 -18.08 -17.62 6.95
CA GLY A 552 -18.77 -16.35 7.21
C GLY A 552 -19.69 -16.38 8.46
N GLY A 553 -19.77 -15.24 9.15
CA GLY A 553 -20.41 -15.14 10.48
C GLY A 553 -21.87 -14.66 10.51
N GLN A 554 -22.40 -14.16 9.40
CA GLN A 554 -23.69 -13.44 9.36
C GLN A 554 -24.89 -14.33 8.98
N THR A 555 -25.04 -15.49 9.63
CA THR A 555 -26.21 -16.37 9.42
C THR A 555 -27.37 -16.00 10.35
N LYS A 556 -28.60 -16.02 9.82
CA LYS A 556 -29.83 -15.86 10.61
C LYS A 556 -30.50 -17.21 10.91
N SER A 557 -30.12 -18.26 10.19
CA SER A 557 -30.64 -19.61 10.41
C SER A 557 -30.06 -20.26 11.66
N ASN A 558 -30.94 -20.71 12.56
CA ASN A 558 -30.54 -21.44 13.77
C ASN A 558 -29.88 -22.79 13.45
N ILE A 559 -30.32 -23.45 12.37
CA ILE A 559 -29.78 -24.76 11.94
C ILE A 559 -28.36 -24.56 11.41
N VAL A 560 -28.17 -23.60 10.52
CA VAL A 560 -26.87 -23.36 9.86
C VAL A 560 -25.83 -22.79 10.81
N LYS A 561 -26.25 -22.09 11.87
CA LYS A 561 -25.35 -21.56 12.92
C LYS A 561 -24.42 -22.63 13.50
N GLY A 562 -24.89 -23.86 13.66
CA GLY A 562 -24.09 -24.99 14.15
C GLY A 562 -22.94 -25.38 13.20
N TYR A 563 -23.10 -25.15 11.90
CA TYR A 563 -22.14 -25.52 10.85
C TYR A 563 -21.20 -24.38 10.46
N THR A 564 -21.27 -23.23 11.14
CA THR A 564 -20.32 -22.12 10.90
C THR A 564 -18.91 -22.52 11.26
N LEU A 565 -17.91 -22.10 10.47
CA LEU A 565 -16.50 -22.42 10.70
C LEU A 565 -16.07 -22.06 12.13
N LYS A 566 -16.54 -20.92 12.67
CA LYS A 566 -16.30 -20.52 14.06
C LYS A 566 -16.79 -21.56 15.07
N ASN A 567 -17.95 -22.15 14.86
CA ASN A 567 -18.49 -23.17 15.77
C ASN A 567 -17.90 -24.57 15.49
N ALA A 568 -17.63 -24.92 14.24
CA ALA A 568 -16.93 -26.15 13.88
C ALA A 568 -15.50 -26.19 14.49
N THR A 569 -14.82 -25.04 14.50
CA THR A 569 -13.46 -24.91 15.05
C THR A 569 -13.41 -24.65 16.55
N LYS A 570 -14.52 -24.32 17.21
CA LYS A 570 -14.56 -24.19 18.69
C LYS A 570 -14.15 -25.47 19.41
N ASN A 571 -14.39 -26.63 18.80
CA ASN A 571 -13.98 -27.92 19.34
C ASN A 571 -12.48 -28.23 19.09
N TYR A 572 -11.86 -27.56 18.12
CA TYR A 572 -10.44 -27.71 17.77
C TYR A 572 -9.54 -26.64 18.41
N ARG A 573 -10.07 -25.44 18.70
CA ARG A 573 -9.32 -24.33 19.31
C ARG A 573 -9.34 -24.39 20.84
N LYS A 574 -8.49 -25.25 21.40
CA LYS A 574 -7.84 -25.03 22.69
C LYS A 574 -6.46 -25.69 22.71
N SER A 575 -5.49 -25.17 21.95
CA SER A 575 -4.12 -25.17 22.48
C SER A 575 -4.00 -23.94 23.36
N PHE A 576 -4.13 -24.16 24.67
CA PHE A 576 -3.94 -23.13 25.70
C PHE A 576 -2.59 -22.40 25.53
N ASP A 577 -1.62 -23.08 24.90
CA ASP A 577 -0.27 -22.58 24.64
C ASP A 577 -0.22 -21.42 23.65
N VAL A 578 -1.03 -21.37 22.58
CA VAL A 578 -0.92 -20.27 21.59
C VAL A 578 -1.32 -18.93 22.22
N PHE A 579 -2.40 -18.90 23.00
CA PHE A 579 -2.79 -17.70 23.74
C PHE A 579 -1.77 -17.30 24.81
N LYS A 580 -1.13 -18.28 25.45
CA LYS A 580 -0.06 -18.04 26.42
C LYS A 580 1.19 -17.46 25.75
N THR A 581 1.58 -17.99 24.59
CA THR A 581 2.71 -17.51 23.79
C THR A 581 2.46 -16.11 23.25
N ILE A 582 1.26 -15.83 22.75
CA ILE A 582 0.88 -14.48 22.31
C ILE A 582 0.92 -13.50 23.47
N ARG A 583 0.39 -13.90 24.65
CA ARG A 583 0.44 -13.08 25.86
C ARG A 583 1.87 -12.79 26.33
N SER A 584 2.74 -13.81 26.34
CA SER A 584 4.14 -13.61 26.69
C SER A 584 4.85 -12.72 25.66
N ALA A 585 4.53 -12.86 24.38
CA ALA A 585 5.07 -11.99 23.34
C ALA A 585 4.57 -10.54 23.50
N THR A 586 3.35 -10.34 24.00
CA THR A 586 2.81 -8.99 24.30
C THR A 586 3.56 -8.35 25.46
N GLU A 587 3.78 -9.08 26.54
CA GLU A 587 4.55 -8.60 27.69
C GLU A 587 6.00 -8.26 27.29
N ILE A 588 6.60 -9.04 26.39
CA ILE A 588 7.93 -8.73 25.83
C ILE A 588 7.89 -7.45 24.98
N ILE A 589 6.90 -7.29 24.10
CA ILE A 589 6.77 -6.09 23.26
C ILE A 589 6.57 -4.84 24.14
N GLU A 590 5.72 -4.92 25.16
CA GLU A 590 5.50 -3.81 26.12
C GLU A 590 6.79 -3.44 26.85
N ASN A 591 7.58 -4.43 27.28
CA ASN A 591 8.88 -4.20 27.90
C ASN A 591 9.87 -3.53 26.95
N ILE A 592 9.96 -4.00 25.69
CA ILE A 592 10.84 -3.41 24.68
C ILE A 592 10.40 -1.97 24.36
N GLU A 593 9.11 -1.69 24.24
CA GLU A 593 8.61 -0.33 24.05
C GLU A 593 8.95 0.58 25.23
N HIS A 594 8.85 0.08 26.46
CA HIS A 594 9.27 0.81 27.65
C HIS A 594 10.77 1.12 27.63
N GLU A 595 11.62 0.14 27.28
CA GLU A 595 13.07 0.35 27.14
C GLU A 595 13.41 1.36 26.03
N ILE A 596 12.79 1.26 24.86
CA ILE A 596 12.97 2.23 23.77
C ILE A 596 12.59 3.63 24.24
N THR A 597 11.48 3.77 24.99
CA THR A 597 11.03 5.06 25.52
C THR A 597 12.01 5.60 26.55
N HIS A 598 12.57 4.75 27.41
CA HIS A 598 13.60 5.10 28.37
C HIS A 598 14.88 5.58 27.65
N LEU A 599 15.37 4.82 26.66
CA LEU A 599 16.54 5.18 25.87
C LEU A 599 16.35 6.48 25.09
N LYS A 600 15.16 6.74 24.57
CA LYS A 600 14.82 8.03 23.93
C LYS A 600 14.92 9.19 24.92
N LYS A 601 14.41 9.04 26.15
CA LYS A 601 14.56 10.06 27.21
C LYS A 601 16.01 10.26 27.61
N CYS A 602 16.79 9.18 27.75
CA CYS A 602 18.22 9.28 28.03
C CYS A 602 18.94 10.02 26.92
N LYS A 603 18.64 9.69 25.66
CA LYS A 603 19.19 10.40 24.50
C LYS A 603 18.85 11.88 24.56
N GLU A 604 17.59 12.22 24.83
CA GLU A 604 17.11 13.60 24.95
C GLU A 604 17.88 14.37 26.04
N PHE A 605 18.04 13.76 27.22
CA PHE A 605 18.84 14.30 28.33
C PHE A 605 20.32 14.51 27.98
N ILE A 606 20.94 13.56 27.24
CA ILE A 606 22.31 13.68 26.76
C ILE A 606 22.43 14.83 25.74
N THR A 607 21.51 14.94 24.78
CA THR A 607 21.50 16.04 23.80
C THR A 607 21.25 17.41 24.42
N GLN A 608 20.66 17.49 25.62
CA GLN A 608 20.50 18.74 26.36
C GLN A 608 21.79 19.18 27.12
N ASN A 609 22.94 18.54 26.87
CA ASN A 609 24.24 18.83 27.49
C ASN A 609 24.27 18.70 29.02
N ALA A 610 23.29 18.03 29.64
CA ALA A 610 23.31 17.70 31.07
C ALA A 610 24.28 16.55 31.42
N GLY A 611 25.02 16.03 30.43
CA GLY A 611 26.04 14.99 30.57
C GLY A 611 27.44 15.51 30.96
N ILE A 612 27.65 16.83 31.07
CA ILE A 612 28.88 17.37 31.67
C ILE A 612 28.70 17.29 33.18
N LEU A 613 29.15 16.19 33.77
CA LEU A 613 29.22 16.05 35.23
C LEU A 613 30.19 17.08 35.78
N GLU A 614 29.74 17.83 36.78
CA GLU A 614 30.59 18.75 37.51
C GLU A 614 31.72 17.95 38.18
N LEU A 615 32.97 18.39 38.01
CA LEU A 615 34.16 17.67 38.51
C LEU A 615 34.10 17.42 40.04
N SER A 616 33.37 18.28 40.76
CA SER A 616 33.08 18.17 42.19
C SER A 616 32.32 16.89 42.55
N LEU A 617 31.45 16.39 41.67
CA LEU A 617 30.68 15.15 41.88
C LEU A 617 31.54 13.90 41.73
N LEU A 618 32.64 13.96 40.97
CA LEU A 618 33.57 12.85 40.80
C LEU A 618 34.25 12.47 42.13
N LYS A 619 34.52 13.44 43.01
CA LYS A 619 35.09 13.21 44.35
C LYS A 619 34.21 12.28 45.20
N ASN A 620 32.89 12.35 45.05
CA ASN A 620 31.94 11.57 45.85
C ASN A 620 31.97 10.07 45.50
N GLY A 621 32.36 9.72 44.28
CA GLY A 621 32.46 8.33 43.81
C GLY A 621 33.88 7.77 43.78
N MET A 622 34.89 8.58 44.14
CA MET A 622 36.31 8.23 44.01
C MET A 622 36.88 7.72 45.35
N PRO A 623 37.71 6.66 45.35
CA PRO A 623 38.38 6.20 46.56
C PRO A 623 39.24 7.32 47.18
N ILE A 624 39.27 7.39 48.52
CA ILE A 624 39.86 8.50 49.28
C ILE A 624 41.31 8.79 48.88
N GLU A 625 42.06 7.74 48.55
CA GLU A 625 43.46 7.79 48.11
C GLU A 625 43.66 8.67 46.85
N TYR A 626 42.66 8.75 45.98
CA TYR A 626 42.72 9.50 44.73
C TYR A 626 42.06 10.90 44.82
N GLN A 627 41.42 11.25 45.92
CA GLN A 627 40.77 12.57 46.05
C GLN A 627 41.79 13.72 46.05
N ASN A 628 43.03 13.45 46.46
CA ASN A 628 44.14 14.41 46.45
C ASN A 628 44.58 14.84 45.05
N PHE A 629 44.23 14.11 43.98
CA PHE A 629 44.54 14.53 42.60
C PHE A 629 43.76 15.78 42.18
N PHE A 630 42.64 16.07 42.84
CA PHE A 630 41.79 17.24 42.59
C PHE A 630 42.04 18.38 43.58
N SER A 631 43.17 18.36 44.29
CA SER A 631 43.54 19.38 45.28
C SER A 631 44.13 20.64 44.63
N SER A 632 44.70 20.53 43.43
CA SER A 632 45.15 21.68 42.63
C SER A 632 44.91 21.43 41.13
N PRO A 633 44.74 22.49 40.32
CA PRO A 633 44.59 22.36 38.87
C PRO A 633 45.77 21.62 38.22
N ILE A 634 47.00 21.83 38.71
CA ILE A 634 48.22 21.21 38.19
C ILE A 634 48.23 19.69 38.44
N LYS A 635 47.84 19.25 39.63
CA LYS A 635 47.76 17.81 39.97
C LYS A 635 46.67 17.11 39.16
N TYR A 636 45.55 17.80 38.92
CA TYR A 636 44.47 17.28 38.09
C TYR A 636 44.92 17.08 36.64
N ILE A 637 45.61 18.08 36.07
CA ILE A 637 46.13 17.99 34.70
C ILE A 637 47.20 16.89 34.61
N SER A 638 48.12 16.82 35.58
CA SER A 638 49.16 15.78 35.63
C SER A 638 48.56 14.37 35.69
N TRP A 639 47.47 14.19 36.46
CA TRP A 639 46.70 12.95 36.47
C TRP A 639 46.00 12.68 35.13
N LEU A 640 45.34 13.69 34.55
CA LEU A 640 44.60 13.55 33.29
C LEU A 640 45.49 13.10 32.13
N PHE A 641 46.73 13.59 32.10
CA PHE A 641 47.71 13.26 31.06
C PHE A 641 48.68 12.14 31.45
N CYS A 642 48.56 11.57 32.66
CA CYS A 642 49.43 10.52 33.19
C CYS A 642 50.93 10.87 33.10
N ASP A 643 51.27 12.13 33.30
CA ASP A 643 52.64 12.63 33.20
C ASP A 643 52.97 13.53 34.40
N ASN A 644 53.80 13.02 35.31
CA ASN A 644 54.17 13.73 36.53
C ASN A 644 55.23 14.81 36.29
N ASN A 645 55.88 14.82 35.12
CA ASN A 645 57.01 15.73 34.83
C ASN A 645 56.62 16.88 33.89
N TYR A 646 55.37 16.94 33.43
CA TYR A 646 54.96 17.89 32.39
C TYR A 646 54.86 19.35 32.89
N PHE A 647 54.85 19.58 34.21
CA PHE A 647 54.72 20.91 34.82
C PHE A 647 55.74 21.19 35.94
N ASP A 648 56.96 20.63 35.87
CA ASP A 648 58.08 21.15 36.65
C ASP A 648 58.54 22.48 36.03
N PHE A 649 57.92 23.57 36.49
CA PHE A 649 58.48 24.91 36.38
C PHE A 649 59.02 25.28 37.76
N ASP A 650 60.34 25.55 37.84
CA ASP A 650 60.95 26.34 38.93
C ASP A 650 60.25 27.71 39.10
#